data_AF-A0A978S1I0-F1
#
_entry.id   AF-A0A978S1I0-F1
#
_cell.length_a   1.000
_cell.length_b   1.000
_cell.length_c   1.000
_cell.angle_alpha   90.00
_cell.angle_beta   90.00
_cell.angle_gamma   90.00
#
_symmetry.space_group_name_H-M   'P 1'
#
loop_
_entity.id
_entity.type
_entity.pdbx_description
1 polymer ?
#
loop_
_entity_poly.entity_id
_entity_poly.type
_entity_poly.pdbx_seq_one_letter_code
_entity_poly.pdbx_strand_id
1 'polypeptide(L)'
;METTGNSITTPSGASERVAPAKPLTGQVYFVRHGESSSNERNIFAGVLDVGLTAFGKLQARRAGLDIQKKGIKFDAVYVSHMRRARQTCEIALDVSQARKSPDIPVQIDHRISERSFGIFAGRNLNLLRLALGYEGFEEMLHSHNEAPPAGERISQVYNRAANFYTERVVPHLERGENVLVVCHQYVLEPLAVYLSNLPPTAYHHLKLPNGKALSSEDLINFRNQESSGFAAQRQKINDQAILWGIVFNAIAFFLGALFRVITNSASGIPSNLFVAVIVGCLAVSTFYTYLDIDFAASSRKVSSNVTYLVYGWMGLRWLVGLFLIFSGMVYQSPGDLYKVLWVLFWMVPPALTSPVLSLLWGGNVYPAAVLSRTLSVIAPIALVGTLALVKLPINVAGLNFFYVILIAGLAIPGTLAQLWRGKSPVDSNRHSKEWKFIGVFAVVLMAAVTGFQFAPHTLIADLFIQPEPQRSLACLQQLAVAIMIFVMMRLFGVLTSVLSQGKLGNNAETRDAYILLVNPNFFLWAALFSGITDVPNLAALKYAGFWGALGFFCIPVIEQILFGSAFANDILRETMRSSRMAVEDIKKLFHKLDEDGSNALDEGEIKELLGMIEDMTVGERSSEEIRSYVAGYLMNILDRDKSGKVELHELEEYVSTYGLVADLNIDAKQRG
;
A
#
# COMPACT_ATOMS: atom_id res chain seq x y z
N MET A 1 43.92 -21.05 -69.45
CA MET A 1 44.01 -20.96 -67.97
C MET A 1 42.62 -21.29 -67.45
N GLU A 2 42.30 -22.58 -67.29
CA GLU A 2 42.54 -23.38 -66.06
C GLU A 2 41.96 -22.70 -64.81
N THR A 3 40.79 -23.17 -64.35
CA THR A 3 40.54 -24.03 -63.15
C THR A 3 40.69 -23.25 -61.84
N THR A 4 39.78 -23.22 -60.86
CA THR A 4 38.93 -24.21 -60.17
C THR A 4 37.88 -23.40 -59.37
N GLY A 5 36.65 -23.80 -59.05
CA GLY A 5 36.18 -25.11 -58.63
C GLY A 5 36.25 -25.23 -57.10
N ASN A 6 35.22 -24.78 -56.37
CA ASN A 6 34.93 -25.34 -55.05
C ASN A 6 33.43 -25.30 -54.74
N SER A 7 32.83 -26.49 -54.86
CA SER A 7 31.49 -26.85 -54.45
C SER A 7 31.43 -27.02 -52.93
N ILE A 8 30.47 -26.37 -52.27
CA ILE A 8 29.99 -26.80 -50.95
C ILE A 8 28.60 -27.39 -51.17
N THR A 9 28.52 -28.71 -51.02
CA THR A 9 27.30 -29.51 -51.08
C THR A 9 26.37 -29.16 -49.92
N THR A 10 25.22 -28.58 -50.22
CA THR A 10 24.09 -28.50 -49.29
C THR A 10 23.52 -29.91 -49.05
N PRO A 11 23.35 -30.36 -47.80
CA PRO A 11 22.58 -31.58 -47.54
C PRO A 11 21.11 -31.30 -47.88
N SER A 12 20.54 -32.10 -48.79
CA SER A 12 19.10 -32.10 -49.03
C SER A 12 18.38 -32.73 -47.83
N GLY A 13 18.09 -31.92 -46.82
CA GLY A 13 17.12 -32.26 -45.77
C GLY A 13 15.73 -31.87 -46.25
N ALA A 14 14.83 -32.84 -46.37
CA ALA A 14 13.43 -32.61 -46.67
C ALA A 14 12.85 -31.59 -45.68
N SER A 15 12.37 -30.45 -46.20
CA SER A 15 11.48 -29.57 -45.47
C SER A 15 10.20 -30.35 -45.21
N GLU A 16 10.05 -30.86 -43.99
CA GLU A 16 8.74 -31.21 -43.44
C GLU A 16 7.85 -29.96 -43.62
N ARG A 17 6.86 -30.08 -44.50
CA ARG A 17 5.82 -29.06 -44.65
C ARG A 17 5.03 -29.06 -43.35
N VAL A 18 5.34 -28.12 -42.46
CA VAL A 18 4.48 -27.77 -41.33
C VAL A 18 3.10 -27.44 -41.90
N ALA A 19 2.09 -28.23 -41.53
CA ALA A 19 0.72 -27.99 -41.95
C ALA A 19 0.32 -26.55 -41.56
N PRO A 20 -0.43 -25.82 -42.39
CA PRO A 20 -0.84 -24.46 -42.06
C PRO A 20 -1.64 -24.45 -40.75
N ALA A 21 -1.28 -23.56 -39.83
CA ALA A 21 -2.00 -23.39 -38.56
C ALA A 21 -3.50 -23.16 -38.83
N LYS A 22 -4.36 -23.89 -38.12
CA LYS A 22 -5.81 -23.73 -38.27
C LYS A 22 -6.23 -22.30 -37.89
N PRO A 23 -7.19 -21.69 -38.60
CA PRO A 23 -7.68 -20.37 -38.23
C PRO A 23 -8.39 -20.42 -36.87
N LEU A 24 -8.00 -19.52 -35.96
CA LEU A 24 -8.65 -19.35 -34.67
C LEU A 24 -9.95 -18.56 -34.88
N THR A 25 -11.09 -19.22 -34.77
CA THR A 25 -12.41 -18.62 -35.03
C THR A 25 -13.20 -18.34 -33.75
N GLY A 26 -12.82 -18.98 -32.64
CA GLY A 26 -13.37 -18.73 -31.30
C GLY A 26 -12.65 -17.59 -30.58
N GLN A 27 -13.25 -17.11 -29.48
CA GLN A 27 -12.71 -15.99 -28.70
C GLN A 27 -12.39 -16.37 -27.26
N VAL A 28 -11.28 -15.86 -26.73
CA VAL A 28 -10.93 -15.97 -25.31
C VAL A 28 -11.14 -14.64 -24.59
N TYR A 29 -11.64 -14.73 -23.36
CA TYR A 29 -11.86 -13.61 -22.48
C TYR A 29 -11.13 -13.82 -21.16
N PHE A 30 -10.33 -12.83 -20.78
CA PHE A 30 -9.55 -12.80 -19.55
C PHE A 30 -10.22 -11.91 -18.52
N VAL A 31 -10.27 -12.37 -17.27
CA VAL A 31 -10.73 -11.57 -16.13
C VAL A 31 -9.66 -11.60 -15.04
N ARG A 32 -9.13 -10.41 -14.70
CA ARG A 32 -8.35 -10.23 -13.48
C ARG A 32 -9.29 -10.29 -12.27
N HIS A 33 -8.89 -11.01 -11.21
CA HIS A 33 -9.66 -11.06 -9.98
C HIS A 33 -9.99 -9.67 -9.39
N GLY A 34 -11.09 -9.59 -8.63
CA GLY A 34 -11.45 -8.41 -7.86
C GLY A 34 -10.43 -8.09 -6.75
N GLU A 35 -10.53 -6.92 -6.13
CA GLU A 35 -9.69 -6.54 -4.99
C GLU A 35 -9.69 -7.60 -3.87
N SER A 36 -8.50 -8.02 -3.46
CA SER A 36 -8.29 -8.94 -2.34
C SER A 36 -7.98 -8.21 -1.03
N SER A 37 -8.08 -8.92 0.11
CA SER A 37 -7.72 -8.35 1.42
C SER A 37 -6.28 -7.84 1.49
N SER A 38 -5.35 -8.44 0.73
CA SER A 38 -3.97 -7.94 0.65
C SER A 38 -3.87 -6.67 -0.20
N ASN A 39 -4.59 -6.58 -1.32
CA ASN A 39 -4.62 -5.34 -2.12
C ASN A 39 -5.12 -4.16 -1.30
N GLU A 40 -6.17 -4.40 -0.51
CA GLU A 40 -6.79 -3.42 0.38
C GLU A 40 -5.82 -2.91 1.47
N ARG A 41 -4.95 -3.79 1.97
CA ARG A 41 -3.91 -3.47 2.98
C ARG A 41 -2.57 -3.04 2.37
N ASN A 42 -2.50 -2.91 1.04
CA ASN A 42 -1.28 -2.61 0.31
C ASN A 42 -0.13 -3.61 0.60
N ILE A 43 -0.46 -4.90 0.64
CA ILE A 43 0.45 -6.02 0.88
C ILE A 43 0.62 -6.83 -0.42
N PHE A 44 1.83 -7.26 -0.73
CA PHE A 44 2.06 -8.24 -1.81
C PHE A 44 1.45 -9.58 -1.42
N ALA A 45 0.43 -10.02 -2.14
CA ALA A 45 -0.10 -11.36 -1.96
C ALA A 45 0.82 -12.41 -2.58
N GLY A 46 1.16 -12.27 -3.87
CA GLY A 46 1.84 -13.33 -4.61
C GLY A 46 1.05 -14.63 -4.53
N VAL A 47 1.72 -15.67 -4.03
CA VAL A 47 1.12 -16.99 -3.82
C VAL A 47 0.26 -17.12 -2.57
N LEU A 48 0.19 -16.09 -1.71
CA LEU A 48 -0.69 -16.10 -0.55
C LEU A 48 -2.15 -16.26 -0.97
N ASP A 49 -2.78 -17.31 -0.49
CA ASP A 49 -4.16 -17.62 -0.82
C ASP A 49 -5.11 -16.73 -0.01
N VAL A 50 -5.38 -15.52 -0.50
CA VAL A 50 -6.30 -14.56 0.12
C VAL A 50 -7.61 -14.43 -0.65
N GLY A 51 -8.69 -14.09 0.07
CA GLY A 51 -10.02 -13.89 -0.50
C GLY A 51 -10.30 -12.47 -0.99
N LEU A 52 -11.44 -12.30 -1.67
CA LEU A 52 -11.95 -11.00 -2.11
C LEU A 52 -12.48 -10.15 -0.96
N THR A 53 -12.28 -8.84 -1.06
CA THR A 53 -13.00 -7.86 -0.21
C THR A 53 -14.46 -7.73 -0.65
N ALA A 54 -15.27 -7.03 0.14
CA ALA A 54 -16.64 -6.68 -0.28
C ALA A 54 -16.62 -5.89 -1.62
N PHE A 55 -15.65 -4.98 -1.78
CA PHE A 55 -15.45 -4.24 -3.01
C PHE A 55 -14.97 -5.15 -4.17
N GLY A 56 -14.07 -6.09 -3.90
CA GLY A 56 -13.67 -7.10 -4.89
C GLY A 56 -14.83 -7.96 -5.38
N LYS A 57 -15.78 -8.31 -4.50
CA LYS A 57 -17.02 -9.01 -4.90
C LYS A 57 -17.91 -8.12 -5.79
N LEU A 58 -17.99 -6.82 -5.53
CA LEU A 58 -18.70 -5.87 -6.42
C LEU A 58 -18.03 -5.78 -7.80
N GLN A 59 -16.70 -5.78 -7.86
CA GLN A 59 -15.95 -5.83 -9.12
C GLN A 59 -16.24 -7.13 -9.88
N ALA A 60 -16.26 -8.29 -9.20
CA ALA A 60 -16.62 -9.56 -9.81
C ALA A 60 -18.06 -9.57 -10.37
N ARG A 61 -19.02 -9.02 -9.61
CA ARG A 61 -20.41 -8.84 -10.10
C ARG A 61 -20.45 -7.94 -11.32
N ARG A 62 -19.68 -6.86 -11.35
CA ARG A 62 -19.60 -5.96 -12.51
C ARG A 62 -19.05 -6.69 -13.74
N ALA A 63 -18.03 -7.53 -13.58
CA ALA A 63 -17.53 -8.40 -14.65
C ALA A 63 -18.67 -9.25 -15.23
N GLY A 64 -19.47 -9.90 -14.37
CA GLY A 64 -20.62 -10.71 -14.80
C GLY A 64 -21.68 -9.90 -15.56
N LEU A 65 -22.02 -8.69 -15.09
CA LEU A 65 -22.94 -7.80 -15.79
C LEU A 65 -22.40 -7.36 -17.16
N ASP A 66 -21.11 -7.07 -17.26
CA ASP A 66 -20.48 -6.68 -18.52
C ASP A 66 -20.45 -7.85 -19.52
N ILE A 67 -20.18 -9.08 -19.06
CA ILE A 67 -20.27 -10.32 -19.86
C ILE A 67 -21.70 -10.52 -20.36
N GLN A 68 -22.69 -10.40 -19.46
CA GLN A 68 -24.12 -10.53 -19.79
C GLN A 68 -24.55 -9.52 -20.84
N LYS A 69 -24.17 -8.25 -20.66
CA LYS A 69 -24.50 -7.15 -21.58
C LYS A 69 -23.93 -7.38 -22.98
N LYS A 70 -22.74 -7.99 -23.08
CA LYS A 70 -22.11 -8.35 -24.36
C LYS A 70 -22.71 -9.63 -24.98
N GLY A 71 -23.59 -10.35 -24.28
CA GLY A 71 -24.20 -11.58 -24.78
C GLY A 71 -23.22 -12.75 -24.93
N ILE A 72 -22.08 -12.73 -24.23
CA ILE A 72 -21.04 -13.74 -24.39
C ILE A 72 -21.48 -15.06 -23.73
N LYS A 73 -21.25 -16.17 -24.42
CA LYS A 73 -21.42 -17.53 -23.89
C LYS A 73 -20.10 -18.27 -23.99
N PHE A 74 -19.75 -19.03 -22.95
CA PHE A 74 -18.49 -19.77 -22.83
C PHE A 74 -18.74 -21.28 -22.93
N ASP A 75 -17.92 -21.93 -23.75
CA ASP A 75 -17.83 -23.37 -23.94
C ASP A 75 -16.83 -24.01 -22.96
N ALA A 76 -15.85 -23.24 -22.49
CA ALA A 76 -14.89 -23.67 -21.48
C ALA A 76 -14.55 -22.55 -20.49
N VAL A 77 -14.27 -22.94 -19.24
CA VAL A 77 -13.88 -22.03 -18.16
C VAL A 77 -12.64 -22.56 -17.47
N TYR A 78 -11.62 -21.72 -17.37
CA TYR A 78 -10.39 -21.98 -16.63
C TYR A 78 -10.17 -20.91 -15.55
N VAL A 79 -9.65 -21.33 -14.39
CA VAL A 79 -9.39 -20.43 -13.26
C VAL A 79 -8.12 -20.83 -12.52
N SER A 80 -7.42 -19.85 -11.95
CA SER A 80 -6.34 -20.14 -11.00
C SER A 80 -6.91 -20.82 -9.74
N HIS A 81 -6.10 -21.66 -9.09
CA HIS A 81 -6.47 -22.31 -7.82
C HIS A 81 -6.69 -21.31 -6.66
N MET A 82 -6.20 -20.07 -6.78
CA MET A 82 -6.27 -19.06 -5.72
C MET A 82 -7.71 -18.59 -5.45
N ARG A 83 -8.09 -18.50 -4.16
CA ARG A 83 -9.44 -18.15 -3.69
C ARG A 83 -9.98 -16.88 -4.34
N ARG A 84 -9.18 -15.81 -4.42
CA ARG A 84 -9.59 -14.55 -5.07
C ARG A 84 -10.00 -14.71 -6.55
N ALA A 85 -9.30 -15.55 -7.31
CA ALA A 85 -9.64 -15.83 -8.71
C ALA A 85 -10.89 -16.71 -8.79
N ARG A 86 -10.97 -17.77 -7.98
CA ARG A 86 -12.15 -18.66 -7.91
C ARG A 86 -13.43 -17.91 -7.53
N GLN A 87 -13.38 -17.10 -6.48
CA GLN A 87 -14.51 -16.27 -6.05
C GLN A 87 -14.92 -15.26 -7.13
N THR A 88 -13.96 -14.69 -7.87
CA THR A 88 -14.28 -13.80 -8.99
C THR A 88 -15.00 -14.55 -10.09
N CYS A 89 -14.49 -15.73 -10.47
CA CYS A 89 -15.06 -16.59 -11.51
C CYS A 89 -16.49 -17.02 -11.17
N GLU A 90 -16.68 -17.55 -9.97
CA GLU A 90 -17.99 -17.98 -9.45
C GLU A 90 -19.02 -16.84 -9.52
N ILE A 91 -18.70 -15.69 -8.91
CA ILE A 91 -19.61 -14.53 -8.88
C ILE A 91 -19.90 -14.02 -10.30
N ALA A 92 -18.89 -13.94 -11.17
CA ALA A 92 -19.07 -13.43 -12.53
C ALA A 92 -19.94 -14.37 -13.38
N LEU A 93 -19.75 -15.69 -13.26
CA LEU A 93 -20.56 -16.69 -13.94
C LEU A 93 -22.00 -16.74 -13.42
N ASP A 94 -22.19 -16.64 -12.11
CA ASP A 94 -23.52 -16.62 -11.49
C ASP A 94 -24.33 -15.39 -11.94
N VAL A 95 -23.70 -14.23 -12.03
CA VAL A 95 -24.38 -13.01 -12.50
C VAL A 95 -24.63 -13.06 -14.00
N SER A 96 -23.67 -13.54 -14.79
CA SER A 96 -23.77 -13.52 -16.25
C SER A 96 -24.64 -14.63 -16.83
N GLN A 97 -24.76 -15.76 -16.12
CA GLN A 97 -25.31 -17.01 -16.64
C GLN A 97 -24.69 -17.38 -18.00
N ALA A 98 -23.39 -17.10 -18.16
CA ALA A 98 -22.69 -17.17 -19.44
C ALA A 98 -22.16 -18.57 -19.80
N ARG A 99 -22.32 -19.57 -18.93
CA ARG A 99 -22.03 -20.96 -19.33
C ARG A 99 -23.01 -21.39 -20.42
N LYS A 100 -22.50 -21.99 -21.51
CA LYS A 100 -23.33 -22.45 -22.63
C LYS A 100 -24.18 -23.67 -22.27
N SER A 101 -23.67 -24.54 -21.39
CA SER A 101 -24.39 -25.63 -20.74
C SER A 101 -24.07 -25.64 -19.24
N PRO A 102 -25.02 -26.02 -18.35
CA PRO A 102 -24.75 -26.21 -16.92
C PRO A 102 -23.62 -27.20 -16.63
N ASP A 103 -23.41 -28.18 -17.51
CA ASP A 103 -22.43 -29.26 -17.34
C ASP A 103 -20.98 -28.84 -17.58
N ILE A 104 -20.75 -27.61 -18.08
CA ILE A 104 -19.39 -27.11 -18.32
C ILE A 104 -18.70 -26.89 -16.97
N PRO A 105 -17.63 -27.65 -16.66
CA PRO A 105 -16.94 -27.53 -15.39
C PRO A 105 -16.05 -26.29 -15.38
N VAL A 106 -15.86 -25.72 -14.20
CA VAL A 106 -14.80 -24.73 -13.95
C VAL A 106 -13.50 -25.48 -13.69
N GLN A 107 -12.58 -25.44 -14.64
CA GLN A 107 -11.32 -26.17 -14.58
C GLN A 107 -10.24 -25.33 -13.88
N ILE A 108 -9.56 -25.92 -12.90
CA ILE A 108 -8.46 -25.26 -12.20
C ILE A 108 -7.15 -25.58 -12.94
N ASP A 109 -6.34 -24.56 -13.24
CA ASP A 109 -4.99 -24.75 -13.79
C ASP A 109 -3.98 -23.91 -13.01
N HIS A 110 -2.93 -24.56 -12.49
CA HIS A 110 -1.93 -23.91 -11.65
C HIS A 110 -1.01 -23.00 -12.45
N ARG A 111 -0.86 -23.21 -13.77
CA ARG A 111 0.03 -22.43 -14.63
C ARG A 111 -0.46 -21.00 -14.87
N ILE A 112 -1.71 -20.69 -14.51
CA ILE A 112 -2.27 -19.33 -14.49
C ILE A 112 -2.38 -18.74 -13.08
N SER A 113 -1.64 -19.27 -12.11
CA SER A 113 -1.55 -18.73 -10.75
C SER A 113 -0.68 -17.49 -10.68
N GLU A 114 -0.97 -16.60 -9.73
CA GLU A 114 -0.18 -15.37 -9.55
C GLU A 114 1.31 -15.69 -9.39
N ARG A 115 2.15 -14.74 -9.81
CA ARG A 115 3.60 -14.82 -9.64
C ARG A 115 3.99 -15.03 -8.17
N SER A 116 4.95 -15.92 -7.92
CA SER A 116 5.65 -15.99 -6.63
C SER A 116 6.57 -14.78 -6.48
N PHE A 117 6.33 -13.99 -5.43
CA PHE A 117 7.22 -12.88 -5.06
C PHE A 117 8.22 -13.28 -3.96
N GLY A 118 8.35 -14.59 -3.66
CA GLY A 118 9.26 -15.09 -2.62
C GLY A 118 9.08 -14.36 -1.30
N ILE A 119 10.18 -13.89 -0.72
CA ILE A 119 10.21 -13.19 0.59
C ILE A 119 9.41 -11.87 0.61
N PHE A 120 8.96 -11.37 -0.54
CA PHE A 120 8.12 -10.16 -0.60
C PHE A 120 6.65 -10.47 -0.32
N ALA A 121 6.24 -11.74 -0.42
CA ALA A 121 4.89 -12.15 -0.06
C ALA A 121 4.59 -11.77 1.41
N GLY A 122 3.41 -11.20 1.65
CA GLY A 122 2.99 -10.74 2.98
C GLY A 122 3.59 -9.39 3.42
N ARG A 123 4.53 -8.83 2.66
CA ARG A 123 5.17 -7.55 2.98
C ARG A 123 4.43 -6.36 2.36
N ASN A 124 4.54 -5.18 2.99
CA ASN A 124 3.88 -3.96 2.51
C ASN A 124 4.59 -3.39 1.27
N LEU A 125 3.80 -3.09 0.23
CA LEU A 125 4.25 -2.60 -1.07
C LEU A 125 5.05 -1.29 -0.98
N ASN A 126 4.55 -0.32 -0.21
CA ASN A 126 5.21 0.99 -0.09
C ASN A 126 6.52 0.89 0.69
N LEU A 127 6.55 0.09 1.75
CA LEU A 127 7.79 -0.16 2.51
C LEU A 127 8.85 -0.86 1.66
N LEU A 128 8.46 -1.84 0.83
CA LEU A 128 9.37 -2.45 -0.15
C LEU A 128 9.92 -1.42 -1.14
N ARG A 129 9.05 -0.59 -1.71
CA ARG A 129 9.46 0.47 -2.64
C ARG A 129 10.36 1.51 -1.98
N LEU A 130 10.14 1.83 -0.71
CA LEU A 130 10.98 2.73 0.07
C LEU A 130 12.35 2.11 0.38
N ALA A 131 12.38 0.83 0.77
CA ALA A 131 13.61 0.12 1.14
C ALA A 131 14.53 -0.16 -0.06
N LEU A 132 13.96 -0.52 -1.21
CA LEU A 132 14.72 -0.84 -2.43
C LEU A 132 15.00 0.40 -3.30
N GLY A 133 14.29 1.49 -3.06
CA GLY A 133 14.19 2.60 -4.01
C GLY A 133 13.33 2.24 -5.23
N TYR A 134 12.93 3.26 -6.00
CA TYR A 134 12.07 3.06 -7.17
C TYR A 134 12.72 2.15 -8.22
N GLU A 135 13.99 2.40 -8.58
CA GLU A 135 14.68 1.65 -9.64
C GLU A 135 14.90 0.19 -9.26
N GLY A 136 15.43 -0.09 -8.06
CA GLY A 136 15.61 -1.46 -7.59
C GLY A 136 14.29 -2.22 -7.42
N PHE A 137 13.24 -1.54 -6.97
CA PHE A 137 11.90 -2.11 -6.90
C PHE A 137 11.35 -2.49 -8.28
N GLU A 138 11.46 -1.58 -9.27
CA GLU A 138 11.01 -1.82 -10.64
C GLU A 138 11.85 -2.89 -11.33
N GLU A 139 13.17 -2.90 -11.13
CA GLU A 139 14.05 -3.92 -11.68
C GLU A 139 13.67 -5.30 -11.14
N MET A 140 13.53 -5.46 -9.83
CA MET A 140 13.28 -6.78 -9.27
C MET A 140 11.89 -7.34 -9.59
N LEU A 141 10.90 -6.47 -9.81
CA LEU A 141 9.53 -6.87 -10.15
C LEU A 141 9.26 -6.90 -11.65
N HIS A 142 9.95 -6.12 -12.46
CA HIS A 142 9.58 -5.98 -13.87
C HIS A 142 10.72 -6.30 -14.84
N SER A 143 11.94 -6.56 -14.35
CA SER A 143 13.01 -7.10 -15.19
C SER A 143 12.72 -8.54 -15.62
N HIS A 144 13.25 -8.87 -16.79
CA HIS A 144 13.24 -10.23 -17.32
C HIS A 144 14.22 -11.16 -16.59
N ASN A 145 15.37 -10.62 -16.15
CA ASN A 145 16.48 -11.39 -15.61
C ASN A 145 16.48 -11.47 -14.09
N GLU A 146 15.89 -10.47 -13.43
CA GLU A 146 15.82 -10.40 -11.98
C GLU A 146 14.49 -10.97 -11.47
N ALA A 147 14.51 -11.39 -10.21
CA ALA A 147 13.33 -11.81 -9.47
C ALA A 147 13.49 -11.40 -8.02
N PRO A 148 12.37 -11.22 -7.28
CA PRO A 148 12.43 -11.16 -5.83
C PRO A 148 13.16 -12.40 -5.29
N PRO A 149 13.92 -12.28 -4.18
CA PRO A 149 14.59 -13.43 -3.59
C PRO A 149 13.59 -14.55 -3.29
N ALA A 150 13.92 -15.77 -3.71
CA ALA A 150 13.04 -16.94 -3.65
C ALA A 150 11.70 -16.80 -4.43
N GLY A 151 11.63 -15.88 -5.39
CA GLY A 151 10.46 -15.67 -6.25
C GLY A 151 10.68 -16.11 -7.70
N GLU A 152 9.62 -15.97 -8.51
CA GLU A 152 9.62 -16.28 -9.94
C GLU A 152 10.19 -15.11 -10.77
N ARG A 153 10.92 -15.42 -11.83
CA ARG A 153 11.21 -14.48 -12.92
C ARG A 153 9.99 -14.31 -13.82
N ILE A 154 9.89 -13.15 -14.48
CA ILE A 154 8.85 -12.90 -15.48
C ILE A 154 8.91 -13.93 -16.63
N SER A 155 10.11 -14.37 -17.02
CA SER A 155 10.30 -15.40 -18.05
C SER A 155 9.67 -16.75 -17.68
N GLN A 156 9.76 -17.17 -16.42
CA GLN A 156 9.14 -18.40 -15.93
C GLN A 156 7.62 -18.29 -16.01
N VAL A 157 7.05 -17.16 -15.53
CA VAL A 157 5.61 -16.91 -15.59
C VAL A 157 5.12 -16.86 -17.05
N TYR A 158 5.86 -16.19 -17.93
CA TYR A 158 5.59 -16.16 -19.36
C TYR A 158 5.48 -17.58 -19.95
N ASN A 159 6.48 -18.43 -19.69
CA ASN A 159 6.55 -19.77 -20.26
C ASN A 159 5.36 -20.63 -19.79
N ARG A 160 5.08 -20.66 -18.48
CA ARG A 160 3.95 -21.47 -17.97
C ARG A 160 2.59 -20.95 -18.45
N ALA A 161 2.41 -19.63 -18.55
CA ALA A 161 1.18 -19.03 -19.07
C ALA A 161 0.99 -19.30 -20.57
N ALA A 162 2.07 -19.26 -21.36
CA ALA A 162 2.07 -19.61 -22.77
C ALA A 162 1.73 -21.09 -23.00
N ASN A 163 2.30 -21.99 -22.20
CA ASN A 163 1.99 -23.43 -22.26
C ASN A 163 0.52 -23.69 -21.93
N PHE A 164 -0.02 -23.05 -20.88
CA PHE A 164 -1.45 -23.09 -20.58
C PHE A 164 -2.29 -22.64 -21.78
N TYR A 165 -1.97 -21.49 -22.37
CA TYR A 165 -2.73 -20.95 -23.48
C TYR A 165 -2.74 -21.90 -24.68
N THR A 166 -1.56 -22.39 -25.07
CA THR A 166 -1.37 -23.27 -26.22
C THR A 166 -2.06 -24.62 -26.04
N GLU A 167 -1.95 -25.21 -24.85
CA GLU A 167 -2.48 -26.55 -24.61
C GLU A 167 -3.97 -26.58 -24.21
N ARG A 168 -4.46 -25.53 -23.54
CA ARG A 168 -5.83 -25.49 -22.98
C ARG A 168 -6.77 -24.55 -23.70
N VAL A 169 -6.29 -23.44 -24.26
CA VAL A 169 -7.15 -22.41 -24.87
C VAL A 169 -7.22 -22.59 -26.38
N VAL A 170 -6.08 -22.66 -27.07
CA VAL A 170 -6.00 -22.77 -28.54
C VAL A 170 -6.89 -23.89 -29.11
N PRO A 171 -6.95 -25.12 -28.54
CA PRO A 171 -7.80 -26.18 -29.09
C PRO A 171 -9.29 -25.80 -29.12
N HIS A 172 -9.78 -25.00 -28.18
CA HIS A 172 -11.16 -24.50 -28.20
C HIS A 172 -11.34 -23.42 -29.27
N LEU A 173 -10.39 -22.49 -29.38
CA LEU A 173 -10.47 -21.40 -30.37
C LEU A 173 -10.45 -21.93 -31.81
N GLU A 174 -9.69 -23.00 -32.08
CA GLU A 174 -9.71 -23.71 -33.37
C GLU A 174 -11.08 -24.33 -33.72
N ARG A 175 -11.90 -24.65 -32.71
CA ARG A 175 -13.27 -25.17 -32.87
C ARG A 175 -14.34 -24.09 -32.93
N GLY A 176 -13.97 -22.81 -32.90
CA GLY A 176 -14.93 -21.71 -32.85
C GLY A 176 -15.57 -21.51 -31.46
N GLU A 177 -15.00 -22.13 -30.43
CA GLU A 177 -15.53 -22.09 -29.06
C GLU A 177 -14.99 -20.90 -28.28
N ASN A 178 -15.80 -20.37 -27.36
CA ASN A 178 -15.41 -19.26 -26.52
C ASN A 178 -14.91 -19.74 -25.15
N VAL A 179 -13.82 -19.14 -24.67
CA VAL A 179 -13.16 -19.54 -23.42
C VAL A 179 -13.13 -18.38 -22.43
N LEU A 180 -13.48 -18.65 -21.17
CA LEU A 180 -13.25 -17.73 -20.05
C LEU A 180 -12.01 -18.17 -19.26
N VAL A 181 -11.10 -17.22 -19.00
CA VAL A 181 -9.93 -17.43 -18.15
C VAL A 181 -9.94 -16.39 -17.03
N VAL A 182 -9.99 -16.83 -15.77
CA VAL A 182 -9.98 -15.94 -14.59
C VAL A 182 -8.70 -16.13 -13.79
N CYS A 183 -7.86 -15.09 -13.74
CA CYS A 183 -6.55 -15.16 -13.10
C CYS A 183 -6.07 -13.80 -12.57
N HIS A 184 -4.80 -13.49 -12.77
CA HIS A 184 -4.04 -12.52 -11.98
C HIS A 184 -3.25 -11.53 -12.83
N GLN A 185 -2.83 -10.42 -12.23
CA GLN A 185 -2.16 -9.35 -12.96
C GLN A 185 -0.84 -9.82 -13.58
N TYR A 186 0.07 -10.39 -12.77
CA TYR A 186 1.40 -10.78 -13.26
C TYR A 186 1.39 -12.06 -14.11
N VAL A 187 0.21 -12.61 -14.39
CA VAL A 187 -0.01 -13.68 -15.39
C VAL A 187 -0.56 -13.11 -16.69
N LEU A 188 -1.55 -12.22 -16.59
CA LEU A 188 -2.16 -11.59 -17.77
C LEU A 188 -1.19 -10.68 -18.51
N GLU A 189 -0.28 -10.03 -17.79
CA GLU A 189 0.73 -9.17 -18.40
C GLU A 189 1.71 -9.96 -19.30
N PRO A 190 2.42 -11.02 -18.84
CA PRO A 190 3.20 -11.87 -19.75
C PRO A 190 2.36 -12.50 -20.86
N LEU A 191 1.11 -12.87 -20.59
CA LEU A 191 0.23 -13.42 -21.62
C LEU A 191 -0.10 -12.39 -22.71
N ALA A 192 -0.27 -11.11 -22.36
CA ALA A 192 -0.44 -10.03 -23.34
C ALA A 192 0.78 -9.90 -24.28
N VAL A 193 1.99 -10.09 -23.74
CA VAL A 193 3.24 -10.11 -24.50
C VAL A 193 3.27 -11.31 -25.45
N TYR A 194 2.96 -12.51 -24.95
CA TYR A 194 2.90 -13.74 -25.73
C TYR A 194 1.89 -13.66 -26.88
N LEU A 195 0.67 -13.21 -26.61
CA LEU A 195 -0.41 -13.06 -27.60
C LEU A 195 -0.06 -12.07 -28.73
N SER A 196 0.94 -11.23 -28.51
CA SER A 196 1.44 -10.27 -29.49
C SER A 196 2.69 -10.75 -30.22
N ASN A 197 3.06 -12.03 -30.07
CA ASN A 197 4.26 -12.63 -30.65
C ASN A 197 5.56 -11.89 -30.29
N LEU A 198 5.64 -11.35 -29.07
CA LEU A 198 6.85 -10.69 -28.57
C LEU A 198 7.60 -11.59 -27.58
N PRO A 199 8.94 -11.50 -27.52
CA PRO A 199 9.72 -12.23 -26.53
C PRO A 199 9.44 -11.72 -25.11
N PRO A 200 9.73 -12.52 -24.07
CA PRO A 200 9.50 -12.11 -22.68
C PRO A 200 10.32 -10.87 -22.27
N THR A 201 11.38 -10.53 -22.99
CA THR A 201 12.19 -9.31 -22.81
C THR A 201 11.43 -8.03 -23.17
N ALA A 202 10.31 -8.11 -23.89
CA ALA A 202 9.43 -6.98 -24.19
C ALA A 202 8.40 -6.69 -23.08
N TYR A 203 8.45 -7.45 -21.98
CA TYR A 203 7.56 -7.26 -20.85
C TYR A 203 7.75 -5.87 -20.21
N HIS A 204 6.63 -5.29 -19.81
CA HIS A 204 6.54 -4.14 -18.93
C HIS A 204 5.27 -4.25 -18.11
N HIS A 205 5.25 -3.61 -16.95
CA HIS A 205 4.09 -3.62 -16.06
C HIS A 205 2.86 -2.95 -16.69
N LEU A 206 1.67 -3.57 -16.60
CA LEU A 206 0.41 -3.04 -17.14
C LEU A 206 -0.62 -2.89 -16.03
N LYS A 207 -1.27 -1.73 -15.90
CA LYS A 207 -2.35 -1.55 -14.92
C LYS A 207 -3.68 -2.10 -15.42
N LEU A 208 -3.77 -3.44 -15.48
CA LEU A 208 -5.00 -4.13 -15.87
C LEU A 208 -6.14 -3.90 -14.86
N PRO A 209 -7.36 -3.58 -15.32
CA PRO A 209 -8.50 -3.34 -14.44
C PRO A 209 -8.96 -4.62 -13.73
N ASN A 210 -9.28 -4.51 -12.44
CA ASN A 210 -9.87 -5.60 -11.67
C ASN A 210 -11.33 -5.84 -12.09
N GLY A 211 -11.74 -7.10 -12.22
CA GLY A 211 -13.13 -7.47 -12.46
C GLY A 211 -13.70 -6.91 -13.76
N LYS A 212 -12.89 -6.86 -14.82
CA LYS A 212 -13.34 -6.54 -16.19
C LYS A 212 -12.97 -7.70 -17.12
N ALA A 213 -13.92 -8.12 -17.96
CA ALA A 213 -13.67 -9.10 -19.00
C ALA A 213 -13.04 -8.45 -20.24
N LEU A 214 -11.85 -8.92 -20.61
CA LEU A 214 -11.01 -8.42 -21.69
C LEU A 214 -10.85 -9.51 -22.75
N SER A 215 -11.13 -9.23 -24.02
CA SER A 215 -10.73 -10.13 -25.11
C SER A 215 -9.20 -10.16 -25.28
N SER A 216 -8.67 -11.08 -26.09
CA SER A 216 -7.26 -11.03 -26.52
C SER A 216 -6.90 -9.68 -27.13
N GLU A 217 -7.76 -9.14 -28.00
CA GLU A 217 -7.56 -7.82 -28.62
C GLU A 217 -7.56 -6.70 -27.56
N ASP A 218 -8.48 -6.72 -26.60
CA ASP A 218 -8.51 -5.75 -25.50
C ASP A 218 -7.17 -5.79 -24.74
N LEU A 219 -6.67 -6.99 -24.44
CA LEU A 219 -5.43 -7.18 -23.68
C LEU A 219 -4.19 -6.65 -24.44
N ILE A 220 -4.12 -6.92 -25.76
CA ILE A 220 -3.08 -6.38 -26.65
C ILE A 220 -3.18 -4.85 -26.74
N ASN A 221 -4.40 -4.32 -26.85
CA ASN A 221 -4.66 -2.89 -26.91
C ASN A 221 -4.24 -2.18 -25.61
N PHE A 222 -4.53 -2.76 -24.44
CA PHE A 222 -4.07 -2.24 -23.16
C PHE A 222 -2.55 -2.11 -23.11
N ARG A 223 -1.83 -3.15 -23.55
CA ARG A 223 -0.38 -3.12 -23.64
C ARG A 223 0.11 -1.98 -24.55
N ASN A 224 -0.47 -1.82 -25.74
CA ASN A 224 -0.06 -0.78 -26.69
C ASN A 224 -0.33 0.64 -26.17
N GLN A 225 -1.43 0.83 -25.44
CA GLN A 225 -1.81 2.12 -24.84
C GLN A 225 -0.96 2.48 -23.61
N GLU A 226 -0.64 1.52 -22.76
CA GLU A 226 0.16 1.77 -21.56
C GLU A 226 1.66 1.88 -21.85
N SER A 227 2.15 1.32 -22.95
CA SER A 227 3.56 1.48 -23.40
C SER A 227 3.86 2.82 -24.08
N SER A 228 2.86 3.67 -24.37
CA SER A 228 3.08 4.91 -25.12
C SER A 228 2.22 6.10 -24.63
N GLY A 229 2.84 7.28 -24.52
CA GLY A 229 2.12 8.57 -24.37
C GLY A 229 1.81 9.02 -22.93
N PHE A 230 0.74 9.83 -22.80
CA PHE A 230 0.39 10.59 -21.59
C PHE A 230 -0.01 9.71 -20.38
N ALA A 231 -0.55 8.51 -20.61
CA ALA A 231 -1.00 7.62 -19.54
C ALA A 231 0.17 7.08 -18.70
N ALA A 232 1.23 6.59 -19.36
CA ALA A 232 2.45 6.13 -18.70
C ALA A 232 3.12 7.26 -17.90
N GLN A 233 3.17 8.47 -18.48
CA GLN A 233 3.72 9.64 -17.80
C GLN A 233 2.91 10.01 -16.55
N ARG A 234 1.57 10.03 -16.65
CA ARG A 234 0.69 10.28 -15.50
C ARG A 234 0.91 9.25 -14.40
N GLN A 235 1.05 7.98 -14.76
CA GLN A 235 1.34 6.92 -13.80
C GLN A 235 2.67 7.13 -13.09
N LYS A 236 3.75 7.42 -13.83
CA LYS A 236 5.07 7.68 -13.25
C LYS A 236 5.00 8.87 -12.28
N ILE A 237 4.30 9.94 -12.65
CA ILE A 237 4.05 11.09 -11.76
C ILE A 237 3.32 10.63 -10.49
N ASN A 238 2.31 9.78 -10.61
CA ASN A 238 1.54 9.29 -9.47
C ASN A 238 2.37 8.43 -8.51
N ASP A 239 3.12 7.47 -9.02
CA ASP A 239 3.98 6.60 -8.22
C ASP A 239 5.12 7.40 -7.55
N GLN A 240 5.71 8.35 -8.26
CA GLN A 240 6.72 9.26 -7.71
C GLN A 240 6.15 10.22 -6.66
N ALA A 241 4.96 10.79 -6.89
CA ALA A 241 4.31 11.69 -5.95
C ALA A 241 3.99 10.97 -4.62
N ILE A 242 3.54 9.72 -4.68
CA ILE A 242 3.27 8.93 -3.47
C ILE A 242 4.57 8.64 -2.70
N LEU A 243 5.64 8.26 -3.41
CA LEU A 243 6.92 7.89 -2.80
C LEU A 243 7.65 9.10 -2.18
N TRP A 244 7.69 10.20 -2.91
CA TRP A 244 8.42 11.41 -2.53
C TRP A 244 7.58 12.46 -1.84
N GLY A 245 6.26 12.28 -1.75
CA GLY A 245 5.32 13.29 -1.25
C GLY A 245 5.68 13.84 0.13
N ILE A 246 6.08 12.96 1.07
CA ILE A 246 6.49 13.40 2.42
C ILE A 246 7.76 14.26 2.37
N VAL A 247 8.72 13.89 1.54
CA VAL A 247 9.97 14.65 1.33
C VAL A 247 9.68 15.97 0.62
N PHE A 248 8.85 15.97 -0.41
CA PHE A 248 8.44 17.17 -1.13
C PHE A 248 7.69 18.15 -0.24
N ASN A 249 6.85 17.67 0.70
CA ASN A 249 6.21 18.53 1.68
C ASN A 249 7.25 19.25 2.56
N ALA A 250 8.25 18.53 3.08
CA ALA A 250 9.31 19.12 3.88
C ALA A 250 10.16 20.12 3.07
N ILE A 251 10.56 19.76 1.85
CA ILE A 251 11.30 20.66 0.95
C ILE A 251 10.49 21.92 0.66
N ALA A 252 9.22 21.77 0.30
CA ALA A 252 8.34 22.90 0.00
C ALA A 252 8.17 23.82 1.21
N PHE A 253 8.00 23.27 2.42
CA PHE A 253 7.99 24.04 3.65
C PHE A 253 9.28 24.87 3.83
N PHE A 254 10.45 24.24 3.66
CA PHE A 254 11.73 24.95 3.75
C PHE A 254 11.88 26.02 2.68
N LEU A 255 11.48 25.76 1.44
CA LEU A 255 11.54 26.75 0.36
C LEU A 255 10.65 27.96 0.66
N GLY A 256 9.43 27.75 1.17
CA GLY A 256 8.56 28.83 1.59
C GLY A 256 9.16 29.66 2.74
N ALA A 257 9.68 28.99 3.77
CA ALA A 257 10.34 29.65 4.90
C ALA A 257 11.61 30.40 4.49
N LEU A 258 12.43 29.81 3.62
CA LEU A 258 13.66 30.42 3.12
C LEU A 258 13.34 31.64 2.26
N PHE A 259 12.35 31.55 1.37
CA PHE A 259 11.91 32.68 0.55
C PHE A 259 11.47 33.86 1.43
N ARG A 260 10.74 33.57 2.51
CA ARG A 260 10.32 34.58 3.49
C ARG A 260 11.50 35.32 4.14
N VAL A 261 12.51 34.57 4.57
CA VAL A 261 13.69 35.12 5.25
C VAL A 261 14.59 35.89 4.28
N ILE A 262 14.87 35.34 3.09
CA ILE A 262 15.74 35.98 2.08
C ILE A 262 15.14 37.29 1.59
N THR A 263 13.81 37.32 1.36
CA THR A 263 13.13 38.55 0.94
C THR A 263 12.97 39.56 2.07
N ASN A 264 13.34 39.20 3.30
CA ASN A 264 13.15 39.99 4.53
C ASN A 264 11.73 40.58 4.62
N SER A 265 10.74 39.83 4.14
CA SER A 265 9.38 40.35 4.02
C SER A 265 8.74 40.41 5.40
N ALA A 266 8.35 41.59 5.87
CA ALA A 266 7.73 41.75 7.19
C ALA A 266 6.26 41.30 7.21
N SER A 267 5.54 41.41 6.09
CA SER A 267 4.09 41.15 5.97
C SER A 267 3.79 39.79 5.34
N GLY A 268 3.10 38.91 6.06
CA GLY A 268 2.78 37.56 5.59
C GLY A 268 1.81 37.55 4.41
N ILE A 269 1.34 36.37 4.04
CA ILE A 269 0.24 36.25 3.06
C ILE A 269 -1.00 36.91 3.67
N PRO A 270 -1.76 37.73 2.90
CA PRO A 270 -3.01 38.30 3.38
C PRO A 270 -3.91 37.21 3.96
N SER A 271 -4.47 37.43 5.15
CA SER A 271 -5.15 36.39 5.93
C SER A 271 -6.24 35.65 5.12
N ASN A 272 -7.07 36.38 4.37
CA ASN A 272 -8.12 35.79 3.53
C ASN A 272 -7.54 34.89 2.42
N LEU A 273 -6.43 35.30 1.80
CA LEU A 273 -5.75 34.51 0.77
C LEU A 273 -5.11 33.26 1.37
N PHE A 274 -4.44 33.40 2.52
CA PHE A 274 -3.85 32.26 3.24
C PHE A 274 -4.94 31.23 3.59
N VAL A 275 -6.05 31.67 4.20
CA VAL A 275 -7.17 30.80 4.56
C VAL A 275 -7.74 30.12 3.31
N ALA A 276 -7.99 30.85 2.22
CA ALA A 276 -8.52 30.29 0.98
C ALA A 276 -7.61 29.21 0.38
N VAL A 277 -6.30 29.45 0.34
CA VAL A 277 -5.32 28.49 -0.20
C VAL A 277 -5.22 27.24 0.68
N ILE A 278 -5.11 27.40 2.00
CA ILE A 278 -5.04 26.26 2.94
C ILE A 278 -6.32 25.41 2.84
N VAL A 279 -7.50 26.05 2.89
CA VAL A 279 -8.78 25.35 2.84
C VAL A 279 -8.97 24.65 1.50
N GLY A 280 -8.63 25.30 0.39
CA GLY A 280 -8.71 24.70 -0.95
C GLY A 280 -7.79 23.49 -1.10
N CYS A 281 -6.53 23.60 -0.67
CA CYS A 281 -5.58 22.50 -0.72
C CYS A 281 -6.02 21.33 0.17
N LEU A 282 -6.48 21.64 1.38
CA LEU A 282 -6.98 20.64 2.33
C LEU A 282 -8.24 19.95 1.79
N ALA A 283 -9.13 20.68 1.12
CA ALA A 283 -10.33 20.11 0.51
C ALA A 283 -10.00 19.13 -0.61
N VAL A 284 -9.06 19.50 -1.50
CA VAL A 284 -8.59 18.62 -2.58
C VAL A 284 -7.92 17.37 -2.01
N SER A 285 -7.02 17.54 -1.03
CA SER A 285 -6.33 16.41 -0.38
C SER A 285 -7.30 15.48 0.34
N THR A 286 -8.28 16.04 1.07
CA THR A 286 -9.31 15.27 1.77
C THR A 286 -10.19 14.51 0.79
N PHE A 287 -10.63 15.15 -0.30
CA PHE A 287 -11.46 14.52 -1.32
C PHE A 287 -10.78 13.27 -1.91
N TYR A 288 -9.52 13.39 -2.36
CA TYR A 288 -8.79 12.25 -2.92
C TYR A 288 -8.47 11.17 -1.88
N THR A 289 -8.15 11.55 -0.65
CA THR A 289 -7.92 10.58 0.44
C THR A 289 -9.18 9.79 0.74
N TYR A 290 -10.33 10.45 0.83
CA TYR A 290 -11.61 9.82 1.12
C TYR A 290 -12.14 9.03 -0.08
N LEU A 291 -11.83 9.43 -1.31
CA LEU A 291 -12.22 8.68 -2.50
C LEU A 291 -11.54 7.31 -2.55
N ASP A 292 -10.36 7.17 -1.96
CA ASP A 292 -9.63 5.91 -1.85
C ASP A 292 -10.24 4.96 -0.80
N ILE A 293 -10.83 5.51 0.26
CA ILE A 293 -11.29 4.77 1.45
C ILE A 293 -12.81 4.56 1.40
N ASP A 294 -13.25 3.31 1.52
CA ASP A 294 -14.66 2.97 1.73
C ASP A 294 -15.01 3.01 3.22
N PHE A 295 -15.64 4.10 3.69
CA PHE A 295 -16.00 4.22 5.10
C PHE A 295 -17.18 3.34 5.54
N ALA A 296 -18.06 2.98 4.61
CA ALA A 296 -19.20 2.12 4.93
C ALA A 296 -18.74 0.70 5.22
N ALA A 297 -17.78 0.19 4.42
CA ALA A 297 -17.18 -1.12 4.63
C ALA A 297 -16.15 -1.16 5.78
N SER A 298 -15.53 -0.03 6.14
CA SER A 298 -14.40 0.01 7.08
C SER A 298 -14.77 -0.05 8.56
N SER A 299 -15.94 0.45 8.95
CA SER A 299 -16.36 0.50 10.37
C SER A 299 -16.34 -0.86 11.07
N ARG A 300 -16.55 -1.94 10.32
CA ARG A 300 -16.56 -3.33 10.82
C ARG A 300 -15.15 -3.95 10.92
N LYS A 301 -14.12 -3.25 10.46
CA LYS A 301 -12.74 -3.77 10.33
C LYS A 301 -11.78 -3.20 11.37
N VAL A 302 -12.24 -2.36 12.28
CA VAL A 302 -11.42 -1.79 13.34
C VAL A 302 -11.48 -2.69 14.56
N SER A 303 -10.32 -3.19 15.00
CA SER A 303 -10.21 -3.98 16.22
C SER A 303 -10.66 -3.16 17.43
N SER A 304 -11.42 -3.80 18.33
CA SER A 304 -11.84 -3.18 19.60
C SER A 304 -10.63 -2.77 20.44
N ASN A 305 -9.55 -3.56 20.42
CA ASN A 305 -8.34 -3.27 21.20
C ASN A 305 -7.66 -1.99 20.74
N VAL A 306 -7.49 -1.78 19.43
CA VAL A 306 -6.92 -0.55 18.87
C VAL A 306 -7.81 0.65 19.22
N THR A 307 -9.13 0.48 19.10
CA THR A 307 -10.11 1.52 19.40
C THR A 307 -10.01 1.99 20.86
N TYR A 308 -10.08 1.06 21.82
CA TYR A 308 -10.00 1.39 23.24
C TYR A 308 -8.66 2.00 23.63
N LEU A 309 -7.58 1.50 23.06
CA LEU A 309 -6.24 2.00 23.34
C LEU A 309 -6.07 3.43 22.81
N VAL A 310 -6.46 3.71 21.57
CA VAL A 310 -6.36 5.07 21.00
C VAL A 310 -7.29 6.04 21.74
N TYR A 311 -8.55 5.67 21.99
CA TYR A 311 -9.49 6.54 22.71
C TYR A 311 -9.12 6.73 24.18
N GLY A 312 -8.68 5.68 24.88
CA GLY A 312 -8.26 5.77 26.27
C GLY A 312 -7.07 6.72 26.43
N TRP A 313 -6.07 6.60 25.55
CA TRP A 313 -4.96 7.53 25.55
C TRP A 313 -5.35 8.94 25.15
N MET A 314 -6.22 9.12 24.15
CA MET A 314 -6.70 10.45 23.79
C MET A 314 -7.48 11.09 24.94
N GLY A 315 -8.33 10.32 25.64
CA GLY A 315 -9.04 10.75 26.84
C GLY A 315 -8.08 11.17 27.95
N LEU A 316 -7.03 10.40 28.21
CA LEU A 316 -6.02 10.76 29.21
C LEU A 316 -5.30 12.06 28.84
N ARG A 317 -4.93 12.25 27.57
CA ARG A 317 -4.31 13.50 27.09
C ARG A 317 -5.19 14.70 27.34
N TRP A 318 -6.49 14.55 27.09
CA TRP A 318 -7.48 15.57 27.37
C TRP A 318 -7.60 15.86 28.86
N LEU A 319 -7.68 14.83 29.71
CA LEU A 319 -7.75 15.01 31.16
C LEU A 319 -6.53 15.78 31.70
N VAL A 320 -5.32 15.39 31.28
CA VAL A 320 -4.08 16.07 31.67
C VAL A 320 -4.05 17.50 31.13
N GLY A 321 -4.40 17.71 29.87
CA GLY A 321 -4.41 19.03 29.25
C GLY A 321 -5.39 20.00 29.93
N LEU A 322 -6.60 19.53 30.22
CA LEU A 322 -7.60 20.32 30.96
C LEU A 322 -7.09 20.64 32.38
N PHE A 323 -6.52 19.66 33.08
CA PHE A 323 -5.93 19.91 34.40
C PHE A 323 -4.84 20.98 34.35
N LEU A 324 -3.92 20.92 33.39
CA LEU A 324 -2.85 21.93 33.22
C LEU A 324 -3.40 23.33 32.95
N ILE A 325 -4.48 23.44 32.17
CA ILE A 325 -5.12 24.73 31.85
C ILE A 325 -5.90 25.27 33.07
N PHE A 326 -6.74 24.45 33.71
CA PHE A 326 -7.63 24.90 34.79
C PHE A 326 -6.97 24.99 36.17
N SER A 327 -5.84 24.32 36.40
CA SER A 327 -5.08 24.43 37.65
C SER A 327 -4.39 25.78 37.86
N GLY A 328 -4.33 26.63 36.83
CA GLY A 328 -3.58 27.89 36.86
C GLY A 328 -2.05 27.70 36.81
N MET A 329 -1.56 26.48 36.58
CA MET A 329 -0.12 26.22 36.43
C MET A 329 0.44 26.79 35.11
N VAL A 330 -0.35 26.74 34.04
CA VAL A 330 0.10 27.10 32.68
C VAL A 330 -0.48 28.42 32.19
N TYR A 331 -1.66 28.83 32.68
CA TYR A 331 -2.35 30.06 32.28
C TYR A 331 -2.72 30.90 33.50
N GLN A 332 -2.00 32.01 33.72
CA GLN A 332 -2.30 32.96 34.80
C GLN A 332 -2.65 34.34 34.23
N SER A 333 -2.05 34.71 33.11
CA SER A 333 -2.27 35.98 32.43
C SER A 333 -2.34 35.79 30.91
N PRO A 334 -2.88 36.77 30.15
CA PRO A 334 -2.86 36.74 28.69
C PRO A 334 -1.44 36.57 28.08
N GLY A 335 -0.39 36.95 28.81
CA GLY A 335 1.00 36.76 28.38
C GLY A 335 1.51 35.32 28.41
N ASP A 336 0.78 34.41 29.06
CA ASP A 336 1.08 32.98 29.15
C ASP A 336 0.48 32.17 27.99
N LEU A 337 -0.19 32.82 27.04
CA LEU A 337 -0.91 32.16 25.96
C LEU A 337 -0.03 31.17 25.17
N TYR A 338 1.23 31.51 24.91
CA TYR A 338 2.17 30.63 24.20
C TYR A 338 2.38 29.28 24.92
N LYS A 339 2.28 29.23 26.25
CA LYS A 339 2.37 27.99 27.04
C LYS A 339 1.12 27.14 26.86
N VAL A 340 -0.05 27.77 26.87
CA VAL A 340 -1.35 27.12 26.65
C VAL A 340 -1.44 26.49 25.26
N LEU A 341 -0.89 27.15 24.25
CA LEU A 341 -0.93 26.64 22.87
C LEU A 341 -0.28 25.28 22.74
N TRP A 342 0.83 25.04 23.41
CA TRP A 342 1.49 23.75 23.41
C TRP A 342 0.67 22.66 24.12
N VAL A 343 -0.08 23.01 25.15
CA VAL A 343 -1.06 22.11 25.77
C VAL A 343 -2.20 21.80 24.79
N LEU A 344 -2.73 22.81 24.10
CA LEU A 344 -3.76 22.64 23.08
C LEU A 344 -3.25 21.80 21.88
N PHE A 345 -1.97 21.93 21.51
CA PHE A 345 -1.34 21.13 20.46
C PHE A 345 -1.30 19.64 20.82
N TRP A 346 -1.17 19.32 22.10
CA TRP A 346 -1.28 17.94 22.57
C TRP A 346 -2.74 17.44 22.54
N MET A 347 -3.70 18.33 22.77
CA MET A 347 -5.13 17.96 22.82
C MET A 347 -5.79 17.83 21.44
N VAL A 348 -5.21 18.39 20.37
CA VAL A 348 -5.81 18.29 19.03
C VAL A 348 -5.90 16.84 18.54
N PRO A 349 -6.93 16.52 17.72
CA PRO A 349 -7.09 15.17 17.19
C PRO A 349 -5.94 14.78 16.25
N PRO A 350 -5.84 13.49 15.90
CA PRO A 350 -4.92 13.06 14.87
C PRO A 350 -5.17 13.78 13.54
N ALA A 351 -4.13 14.00 12.77
CA ALA A 351 -4.25 14.58 11.44
C ALA A 351 -5.00 13.63 10.49
N LEU A 352 -5.69 14.21 9.50
CA LEU A 352 -6.34 13.41 8.44
C LEU A 352 -5.35 12.85 7.42
N THR A 353 -4.06 13.19 7.55
CA THR A 353 -2.96 12.52 6.85
C THR A 353 -2.55 11.20 7.50
N SER A 354 -2.98 10.92 8.75
CA SER A 354 -2.67 9.65 9.43
C SER A 354 -3.01 8.39 8.63
N PRO A 355 -4.14 8.30 7.89
CA PRO A 355 -4.41 7.13 7.03
C PRO A 355 -3.40 6.98 5.88
N VAL A 356 -2.90 8.08 5.34
CA VAL A 356 -1.87 8.07 4.29
C VAL A 356 -0.54 7.58 4.88
N LEU A 357 -0.16 8.06 6.06
CA LEU A 357 1.03 7.59 6.78
C LEU A 357 0.92 6.11 7.13
N SER A 358 -0.26 5.66 7.59
CA SER A 358 -0.54 4.24 7.84
C SER A 358 -0.33 3.39 6.58
N LEU A 359 -0.88 3.82 5.43
CA LEU A 359 -0.70 3.11 4.16
C LEU A 359 0.77 3.06 3.70
N LEU A 360 1.51 4.15 3.90
CA LEU A 360 2.92 4.27 3.50
C LEU A 360 3.86 3.46 4.40
N TRP A 361 3.58 3.44 5.70
CA TRP A 361 4.45 2.81 6.68
C TRP A 361 3.98 1.41 7.08
N GLY A 362 3.09 0.77 6.33
CA GLY A 362 2.68 -0.61 6.59
C GLY A 362 1.77 -0.81 7.81
N GLY A 363 0.99 0.19 8.16
CA GLY A 363 -0.19 0.07 9.02
C GLY A 363 -1.43 -0.40 8.25
N ASN A 364 -2.56 -0.50 8.94
CA ASN A 364 -3.87 -0.76 8.36
C ASN A 364 -4.64 0.57 8.22
N VAL A 365 -4.91 0.94 6.96
CA VAL A 365 -5.53 2.23 6.62
C VAL A 365 -6.90 2.43 7.29
N TYR A 366 -7.64 1.37 7.61
CA TYR A 366 -9.01 1.51 8.14
C TYR A 366 -9.09 1.95 9.60
N PRO A 367 -8.39 1.34 10.57
CA PRO A 367 -8.25 1.91 11.90
C PRO A 367 -7.83 3.37 11.86
N ALA A 368 -6.79 3.69 11.08
CA ALA A 368 -6.32 5.06 10.95
C ALA A 368 -7.40 6.02 10.42
N ALA A 369 -8.13 5.63 9.38
CA ALA A 369 -9.18 6.44 8.77
C ALA A 369 -10.40 6.64 9.68
N VAL A 370 -10.94 5.56 10.24
CA VAL A 370 -12.17 5.59 11.05
C VAL A 370 -11.94 6.34 12.36
N LEU A 371 -10.82 6.05 13.04
CA LEU A 371 -10.51 6.69 14.31
C LEU A 371 -10.13 8.16 14.12
N SER A 372 -9.31 8.49 13.12
CA SER A 372 -8.97 9.89 12.81
C SER A 372 -10.20 10.71 12.46
N ARG A 373 -11.12 10.19 11.63
CA ARG A 373 -12.40 10.85 11.32
C ARG A 373 -13.23 11.12 12.59
N THR A 374 -13.40 10.10 13.43
CA THR A 374 -14.24 10.21 14.63
C THR A 374 -13.67 11.21 15.63
N LEU A 375 -12.36 11.13 15.87
CA LEU A 375 -11.64 12.08 16.74
C LEU A 375 -11.64 13.50 16.16
N SER A 376 -11.55 13.63 14.84
CA SER A 376 -11.65 14.92 14.13
C SER A 376 -13.03 15.56 14.20
N VAL A 377 -14.06 14.87 14.71
CA VAL A 377 -15.38 15.45 15.02
C VAL A 377 -15.50 15.75 16.51
N ILE A 378 -15.15 14.80 17.37
CA ILE A 378 -15.33 14.92 18.82
C ILE A 378 -14.38 15.98 19.40
N ALA A 379 -13.09 15.92 19.05
CA ALA A 379 -12.09 16.78 19.66
C ALA A 379 -12.30 18.27 19.35
N PRO A 380 -12.69 18.69 18.13
CA PRO A 380 -13.01 20.10 17.88
C PRO A 380 -14.18 20.64 18.71
N ILE A 381 -15.23 19.86 18.93
CA ILE A 381 -16.37 20.26 19.77
C ILE A 381 -15.91 20.46 21.21
N ALA A 382 -15.15 19.50 21.74
CA ALA A 382 -14.57 19.60 23.08
C ALA A 382 -13.60 20.79 23.21
N LEU A 383 -12.87 21.11 22.14
CA LEU A 383 -11.91 22.21 22.11
C LEU A 383 -12.63 23.54 22.17
N VAL A 384 -13.64 23.76 21.33
CA VAL A 384 -14.48 24.96 21.38
C VAL A 384 -15.12 25.15 22.76
N GLY A 385 -15.65 24.08 23.36
CA GLY A 385 -16.18 24.12 24.73
C GLY A 385 -15.14 24.52 25.77
N THR A 386 -13.92 23.99 25.66
CA THR A 386 -12.79 24.34 26.54
C THR A 386 -12.41 25.82 26.38
N LEU A 387 -12.30 26.31 25.15
CA LEU A 387 -11.97 27.71 24.86
C LEU A 387 -13.00 28.68 25.44
N ALA A 388 -14.30 28.33 25.37
CA ALA A 388 -15.37 29.11 25.94
C ALA A 388 -15.30 29.19 27.48
N LEU A 389 -14.93 28.10 28.15
CA LEU A 389 -14.82 28.04 29.61
C LEU A 389 -13.58 28.80 30.14
N VAL A 390 -12.45 28.70 29.44
CA VAL A 390 -11.16 29.29 29.87
C VAL A 390 -11.08 30.78 29.55
N LYS A 391 -11.96 31.31 28.69
CA LYS A 391 -11.96 32.72 28.22
C LYS A 391 -10.61 33.13 27.64
N LEU A 392 -10.03 32.24 26.82
CA LEU A 392 -8.79 32.55 26.11
C LEU A 392 -9.02 33.72 25.12
N PRO A 393 -7.99 34.57 24.87
CA PRO A 393 -8.08 35.71 23.97
C PRO A 393 -8.05 35.28 22.49
N ILE A 394 -8.96 34.37 22.11
CA ILE A 394 -9.13 33.93 20.73
C ILE A 394 -10.08 34.89 20.04
N ASN A 395 -9.62 35.44 18.91
CA ASN A 395 -10.42 36.37 18.11
C ASN A 395 -11.46 35.62 17.25
N VAL A 396 -12.47 36.37 16.79
CA VAL A 396 -13.51 35.84 15.91
C VAL A 396 -12.92 35.31 14.59
N ALA A 397 -11.86 35.93 14.09
CA ALA A 397 -11.19 35.50 12.85
C ALA A 397 -10.59 34.08 12.96
N GLY A 398 -9.94 33.75 14.07
CA GLY A 398 -9.36 32.43 14.32
C GLY A 398 -10.45 31.36 14.49
N LEU A 399 -11.53 31.67 15.20
CA LEU A 399 -12.70 30.76 15.28
C LEU A 399 -13.36 30.55 13.92
N ASN A 400 -13.52 31.60 13.12
CA ASN A 400 -14.04 31.48 11.76
C ASN A 400 -13.13 30.59 10.91
N PHE A 401 -11.82 30.80 10.95
CA PHE A 401 -10.87 29.96 10.22
C PHE A 401 -10.97 28.50 10.65
N PHE A 402 -11.06 28.24 11.96
CA PHE A 402 -11.24 26.91 12.52
C PHE A 402 -12.49 26.20 11.99
N TYR A 403 -13.64 26.88 11.98
CA TYR A 403 -14.88 26.30 11.44
C TYR A 403 -14.83 26.10 9.92
N VAL A 404 -14.21 27.01 9.18
CA VAL A 404 -14.04 26.87 7.72
C VAL A 404 -13.18 25.65 7.39
N ILE A 405 -12.11 25.39 8.16
CA ILE A 405 -11.32 24.16 8.00
C ILE A 405 -12.21 22.93 8.19
N LEU A 406 -12.96 22.86 9.31
CA LEU A 406 -13.79 21.69 9.61
C LEU A 406 -14.86 21.43 8.55
N ILE A 407 -15.53 22.48 8.08
CA ILE A 407 -16.67 22.35 7.18
C ILE A 407 -16.19 22.25 5.72
N ALA A 408 -15.53 23.30 5.23
CA ALA A 408 -15.15 23.43 3.83
C ALA A 408 -13.87 22.65 3.49
N GLY A 409 -12.91 22.58 4.42
CA GLY A 409 -11.68 21.83 4.22
C GLY A 409 -11.84 20.32 4.39
N LEU A 410 -12.74 19.88 5.28
CA LEU A 410 -12.84 18.47 5.69
C LEU A 410 -14.20 17.83 5.42
N ALA A 411 -15.29 18.33 6.02
CA ALA A 411 -16.58 17.66 6.00
C ALA A 411 -17.23 17.60 4.61
N ILE A 412 -17.30 18.73 3.90
CA ILE A 412 -17.87 18.81 2.55
C ILE A 412 -17.12 17.92 1.55
N PRO A 413 -15.81 18.08 1.33
CA PRO A 413 -15.07 17.27 0.36
C PRO A 413 -15.08 15.78 0.72
N GLY A 414 -14.97 15.44 2.01
CA GLY A 414 -15.09 14.06 2.46
C GLY A 414 -16.46 13.45 2.15
N THR A 415 -17.54 14.22 2.37
CA THR A 415 -18.91 13.78 2.06
C THR A 415 -19.12 13.60 0.55
N LEU A 416 -18.64 14.54 -0.27
CA LEU A 416 -18.73 14.45 -1.73
C LEU A 416 -18.00 13.21 -2.27
N ALA A 417 -16.81 12.93 -1.76
CA ALA A 417 -16.05 11.74 -2.12
C ALA A 417 -16.81 10.45 -1.76
N GLN A 418 -17.41 10.39 -0.56
CA GLN A 418 -18.19 9.22 -0.13
C GLN A 418 -19.52 9.08 -0.89
N LEU A 419 -20.18 10.17 -1.26
CA LEU A 419 -21.40 10.15 -2.09
C LEU A 419 -21.10 9.59 -3.48
N TRP A 420 -20.00 10.01 -4.11
CA TRP A 420 -19.58 9.41 -5.38
C TRP A 420 -19.24 7.94 -5.21
N ARG A 421 -18.48 7.59 -4.16
CA ARG A 421 -18.12 6.20 -3.88
C ARG A 421 -19.33 5.30 -3.63
N GLY A 422 -20.38 5.81 -2.98
CA GLY A 422 -21.65 5.09 -2.82
C GLY A 422 -22.40 4.87 -4.14
N LYS A 423 -22.34 5.83 -5.08
CA LYS A 423 -23.04 5.74 -6.38
C LYS A 423 -22.32 4.85 -7.39
N SER A 424 -21.00 5.00 -7.54
CA SER A 424 -20.19 4.15 -8.42
C SER A 424 -18.85 3.81 -7.76
N PRO A 425 -18.82 2.77 -6.90
CA PRO A 425 -17.62 2.39 -6.16
C PRO A 425 -16.42 2.08 -7.08
N VAL A 426 -16.68 1.42 -8.22
CA VAL A 426 -15.63 0.95 -9.14
C VAL A 426 -15.01 2.13 -9.90
N ASP A 427 -15.83 3.04 -10.43
CA ASP A 427 -15.31 4.20 -11.16
C ASP A 427 -14.61 5.19 -10.23
N SER A 428 -15.15 5.42 -9.03
CA SER A 428 -14.52 6.30 -8.04
C SER A 428 -13.15 5.78 -7.61
N ASN A 429 -13.00 4.46 -7.41
CA ASN A 429 -11.70 3.88 -7.02
C ASN A 429 -10.68 3.97 -8.16
N ARG A 430 -11.11 3.74 -9.41
CA ARG A 430 -10.25 3.92 -10.58
C ARG A 430 -9.75 5.37 -10.68
N HIS A 431 -10.67 6.33 -10.55
CA HIS A 431 -10.32 7.75 -10.57
C HIS A 431 -9.33 8.13 -9.46
N SER A 432 -9.58 7.67 -8.23
CA SER A 432 -8.65 7.87 -7.10
C SER A 432 -7.23 7.40 -7.43
N LYS A 433 -7.09 6.18 -7.95
CA LYS A 433 -5.77 5.58 -8.26
C LYS A 433 -5.02 6.30 -9.37
N GLU A 434 -5.71 6.83 -10.37
CA GLU A 434 -5.10 7.54 -11.51
C GLU A 434 -4.67 8.97 -11.17
N TRP A 435 -5.35 9.62 -10.23
CA TRP A 435 -5.22 11.06 -9.96
C TRP A 435 -4.79 11.38 -8.53
N LYS A 436 -4.33 10.39 -7.76
CA LYS A 436 -3.92 10.53 -6.36
C LYS A 436 -2.86 11.61 -6.15
N PHE A 437 -1.98 11.82 -7.13
CA PHE A 437 -0.94 12.86 -7.11
C PHE A 437 -1.51 14.29 -6.93
N ILE A 438 -2.74 14.56 -7.36
CA ILE A 438 -3.38 15.86 -7.17
C ILE A 438 -3.52 16.16 -5.67
N GLY A 439 -3.97 15.18 -4.89
CA GLY A 439 -4.08 15.30 -3.45
C GLY A 439 -2.72 15.50 -2.77
N VAL A 440 -1.66 14.88 -3.30
CA VAL A 440 -0.28 15.05 -2.80
C VAL A 440 0.22 16.47 -3.11
N PHE A 441 0.10 16.94 -4.35
CA PHE A 441 0.57 18.27 -4.73
C PHE A 441 -0.19 19.39 -4.03
N ALA A 442 -1.46 19.18 -3.70
CA ALA A 442 -2.20 20.10 -2.83
C ALA A 442 -1.52 20.25 -1.46
N VAL A 443 -1.04 19.15 -0.85
CA VAL A 443 -0.30 19.20 0.42
C VAL A 443 1.07 19.86 0.25
N VAL A 444 1.76 19.65 -0.88
CA VAL A 444 3.04 20.32 -1.18
C VAL A 444 2.86 21.84 -1.26
N LEU A 445 1.81 22.31 -1.96
CA LEU A 445 1.48 23.74 -2.03
C LEU A 445 1.13 24.30 -0.65
N MET A 446 0.32 23.56 0.11
CA MET A 446 -0.04 23.90 1.49
C MET A 446 1.21 24.03 2.38
N ALA A 447 2.20 23.14 2.22
CA ALA A 447 3.45 23.18 2.96
C ALA A 447 4.28 24.42 2.63
N ALA A 448 4.43 24.77 1.34
CA ALA A 448 5.14 25.98 0.91
C ALA A 448 4.51 27.26 1.49
N VAL A 449 3.20 27.37 1.37
CA VAL A 449 2.44 28.52 1.89
C VAL A 449 2.51 28.62 3.41
N THR A 450 2.48 27.48 4.11
CA THR A 450 2.66 27.42 5.57
C THR A 450 4.08 27.83 5.97
N GLY A 451 5.11 27.35 5.27
CA GLY A 451 6.50 27.73 5.50
C GLY A 451 6.70 29.24 5.38
N PHE A 452 6.16 29.85 4.32
CA PHE A 452 6.22 31.30 4.14
C PHE A 452 5.45 32.08 5.23
N GLN A 453 4.25 31.60 5.59
CA GLN A 453 3.38 32.29 6.53
C GLN A 453 3.90 32.26 7.97
N PHE A 454 4.44 31.12 8.42
CA PHE A 454 4.84 30.92 9.81
C PHE A 454 6.31 31.24 10.07
N ALA A 455 7.17 31.31 9.05
CA ALA A 455 8.57 31.69 9.25
C ALA A 455 8.70 33.18 9.64
N PRO A 456 9.30 33.49 10.80
CA PRO A 456 9.72 34.85 11.11
C PRO A 456 10.77 35.31 10.08
N HIS A 457 10.62 36.49 9.49
CA HIS A 457 11.60 37.02 8.53
C HIS A 457 12.99 37.25 9.18
N THR A 458 13.01 37.49 10.49
CA THR A 458 14.23 37.62 11.30
C THR A 458 14.80 36.28 11.81
N LEU A 459 14.22 35.13 11.44
CA LEU A 459 14.54 33.82 12.02
C LEU A 459 16.05 33.51 12.08
N ILE A 460 16.77 33.72 10.96
CA ILE A 460 18.22 33.48 10.90
C ILE A 460 18.97 34.42 11.85
N ALA A 461 18.59 35.70 11.89
CA ALA A 461 19.21 36.67 12.76
C ALA A 461 18.97 36.33 14.24
N ASP A 462 17.74 35.97 14.61
CA ASP A 462 17.36 35.63 15.98
C ASP A 462 18.02 34.32 16.46
N LEU A 463 18.32 33.37 15.55
CA LEU A 463 19.00 32.12 15.88
C LEU A 463 20.53 32.26 15.98
N PHE A 464 21.16 32.97 15.05
CA PHE A 464 22.61 32.91 14.86
C PHE A 464 23.35 34.23 15.08
N ILE A 465 22.69 35.37 14.84
CA ILE A 465 23.32 36.70 14.86
C ILE A 465 23.05 37.43 16.20
N GLN A 466 21.99 37.02 16.91
CA GLN A 466 21.56 37.53 18.23
C GLN A 466 21.47 39.07 18.35
N PRO A 467 20.80 39.78 17.41
CA PRO A 467 20.67 41.23 17.49
C PRO A 467 19.74 41.69 18.64
N GLU A 468 18.78 40.85 19.06
CA GLU A 468 17.85 41.16 20.16
C GLU A 468 17.77 39.96 21.13
N PRO A 469 18.42 40.02 22.31
CA PRO A 469 18.52 38.89 23.23
C PRO A 469 17.17 38.28 23.65
N GLN A 470 16.13 39.12 23.81
CA GLN A 470 14.79 38.66 24.19
C GLN A 470 14.11 37.83 23.09
N ARG A 471 14.28 38.20 21.81
CA ARG A 471 13.75 37.43 20.67
C ARG A 471 14.50 36.12 20.48
N SER A 472 15.83 36.16 20.57
CA SER A 472 16.67 34.96 20.54
C SER A 472 16.29 33.98 21.65
N LEU A 473 16.09 34.48 22.87
CA LEU A 473 15.65 33.66 23.99
C LEU A 473 14.27 33.05 23.74
N ALA A 474 13.29 33.84 23.26
CA ALA A 474 11.96 33.34 22.93
C ALA A 474 12.03 32.26 21.84
N CYS A 475 12.84 32.45 20.79
CA CYS A 475 13.03 31.49 19.71
C CYS A 475 13.56 30.14 20.22
N LEU A 476 14.64 30.17 21.00
CA LEU A 476 15.29 28.98 21.57
C LEU A 476 14.40 28.29 22.62
N GLN A 477 13.69 29.05 23.45
CA GLN A 477 12.72 28.49 24.40
C GLN A 477 11.61 27.73 23.68
N GLN A 478 11.02 28.31 22.63
CA GLN A 478 9.98 27.61 21.88
C GLN A 478 10.51 26.41 21.11
N LEU A 479 11.75 26.45 20.62
CA LEU A 479 12.41 25.28 20.04
C LEU A 479 12.53 24.14 21.07
N ALA A 480 13.02 24.44 22.27
CA ALA A 480 13.17 23.45 23.33
C ALA A 480 11.82 22.83 23.74
N VAL A 481 10.76 23.65 23.87
CA VAL A 481 9.41 23.18 24.16
C VAL A 481 8.85 22.32 23.03
N ALA A 482 9.04 22.74 21.77
CA ALA A 482 8.62 21.96 20.61
C ALA A 482 9.30 20.58 20.59
N ILE A 483 10.63 20.53 20.77
CA ILE A 483 11.39 19.28 20.86
C ILE A 483 10.84 18.40 21.99
N MET A 484 10.67 18.95 23.18
CA MET A 484 10.14 18.23 24.34
C MET A 484 8.78 17.59 24.04
N ILE A 485 7.84 18.35 23.48
CA ILE A 485 6.48 17.87 23.19
C ILE A 485 6.52 16.79 22.13
N PHE A 486 7.24 17.03 21.04
CA PHE A 486 7.34 16.07 19.95
C PHE A 486 8.03 14.78 20.40
N VAL A 487 9.09 14.84 21.21
CA VAL A 487 9.75 13.66 21.77
C VAL A 487 8.81 12.92 22.71
N MET A 488 8.15 13.61 23.62
CA MET A 488 7.21 13.02 24.57
C MET A 488 6.03 12.34 23.87
N MET A 489 5.47 12.94 22.81
CA MET A 489 4.43 12.30 22.00
C MET A 489 4.93 10.97 21.40
N ARG A 490 6.18 10.90 20.91
CA ARG A 490 6.75 9.67 20.36
C ARG A 490 7.09 8.66 21.43
N LEU A 491 7.71 9.06 22.54
CA LEU A 491 7.96 8.17 23.69
C LEU A 491 6.66 7.52 24.15
N PHE A 492 5.59 8.29 24.22
CA PHE A 492 4.26 7.80 24.55
C PHE A 492 3.72 6.83 23.49
N GLY A 493 3.87 7.15 22.20
CA GLY A 493 3.51 6.23 21.11
C GLY A 493 4.31 4.92 21.15
N VAL A 494 5.61 4.98 21.43
CA VAL A 494 6.49 3.81 21.57
C VAL A 494 6.12 2.99 22.80
N LEU A 495 5.92 3.64 23.96
CA LEU A 495 5.48 2.97 25.18
C LEU A 495 4.14 2.26 24.95
N THR A 496 3.20 2.92 24.28
CA THR A 496 1.94 2.32 23.88
C THR A 496 2.16 1.10 23.01
N SER A 497 3.03 1.20 22.00
CA SER A 497 3.39 0.10 21.12
C SER A 497 3.94 -1.09 21.92
N VAL A 498 4.94 -0.87 22.78
CA VAL A 498 5.58 -1.90 23.61
C VAL A 498 4.58 -2.55 24.59
N LEU A 499 3.80 -1.75 25.32
CA LEU A 499 2.82 -2.27 26.29
C LEU A 499 1.64 -3.01 25.63
N SER A 500 1.43 -2.77 24.33
CA SER A 500 0.40 -3.41 23.54
C SER A 500 0.88 -4.62 22.76
N GLN A 501 2.20 -4.88 22.72
CA GLN A 501 2.76 -6.10 22.12
C GLN A 501 2.17 -7.33 22.82
N GLY A 502 1.57 -8.23 22.03
CA GLY A 502 0.83 -9.40 22.53
C GLY A 502 -0.66 -9.19 22.81
N LYS A 503 -1.11 -7.94 23.04
CA LYS A 503 -2.54 -7.58 23.17
C LYS A 503 -3.17 -7.14 21.85
N LEU A 504 -2.38 -6.48 21.00
CA LEU A 504 -2.74 -6.20 19.61
C LEU A 504 -2.33 -7.39 18.75
N GLY A 505 -3.25 -7.85 17.89
CA GLY A 505 -3.11 -9.12 17.18
C GLY A 505 -2.03 -9.13 16.10
N ASN A 506 -1.57 -7.96 15.64
CA ASN A 506 -0.52 -7.83 14.63
C ASN A 506 0.27 -6.51 14.72
N ASN A 507 1.42 -6.46 14.03
CA ASN A 507 2.31 -5.29 13.98
C ASN A 507 1.68 -4.07 13.28
N ALA A 508 0.74 -4.26 12.35
CA ALA A 508 0.09 -3.18 11.62
C ALA A 508 -0.82 -2.34 12.53
N GLU A 509 -1.61 -3.00 13.39
CA GLU A 509 -2.48 -2.36 14.38
C GLU A 509 -1.69 -1.54 15.41
N THR A 510 -0.58 -2.09 15.88
CA THR A 510 0.35 -1.38 16.77
C THR A 510 0.92 -0.13 16.10
N ARG A 511 1.25 -0.24 14.81
CA ARG A 511 1.76 0.90 14.02
C ARG A 511 0.68 1.95 13.78
N ASP A 512 -0.57 1.57 13.55
CA ASP A 512 -1.68 2.51 13.42
C ASP A 512 -1.94 3.28 14.71
N ALA A 513 -1.91 2.59 15.86
CA ALA A 513 -2.04 3.22 17.16
C ALA A 513 -0.93 4.25 17.39
N TYR A 514 0.33 3.89 17.08
CA TYR A 514 1.45 4.82 17.11
C TYR A 514 1.17 6.05 16.22
N ILE A 515 0.87 5.83 14.93
CA ILE A 515 0.66 6.90 13.94
C ILE A 515 -0.46 7.86 14.38
N LEU A 516 -1.58 7.33 14.87
CA LEU A 516 -2.70 8.15 15.36
C LEU A 516 -2.32 8.97 16.59
N LEU A 517 -1.49 8.43 17.48
CA LEU A 517 -1.10 9.11 18.71
C LEU A 517 0.00 10.16 18.50
N VAL A 518 0.85 10.04 17.47
CA VAL A 518 2.00 10.94 17.31
C VAL A 518 1.84 12.04 16.25
N ASN A 519 0.74 12.01 15.48
CA ASN A 519 0.50 12.94 14.37
C ASN A 519 -0.66 13.89 14.66
N PRO A 520 -0.44 15.04 15.32
CA PRO A 520 -1.50 15.98 15.66
C PRO A 520 -1.97 16.79 14.45
N ASN A 521 -3.22 17.23 14.47
CA ASN A 521 -3.79 18.10 13.43
C ASN A 521 -3.31 19.55 13.59
N PHE A 522 -2.14 19.84 12.98
CA PHE A 522 -1.51 21.15 13.01
C PHE A 522 -2.43 22.29 12.54
N PHE A 523 -3.22 22.12 11.48
CA PHE A 523 -4.02 23.21 10.94
C PHE A 523 -5.21 23.60 11.82
N LEU A 524 -5.84 22.62 12.48
CA LEU A 524 -6.84 22.92 13.50
C LEU A 524 -6.23 23.67 14.68
N TRP A 525 -5.04 23.25 15.13
CA TRP A 525 -4.31 23.96 16.17
C TRP A 525 -3.93 25.38 15.75
N ALA A 526 -3.34 25.54 14.57
CA ALA A 526 -2.88 26.81 14.01
C ALA A 526 -4.00 27.84 13.82
N ALA A 527 -5.20 27.38 13.45
CA ALA A 527 -6.35 28.25 13.25
C ALA A 527 -6.77 28.99 14.54
N LEU A 528 -6.62 28.36 15.70
CA LEU A 528 -7.08 28.91 16.99
C LEU A 528 -6.37 30.18 17.42
N PHE A 529 -5.17 30.43 16.89
CA PHE A 529 -4.41 31.63 17.21
C PHE A 529 -4.07 32.47 15.98
N SER A 530 -4.68 32.16 14.83
CA SER A 530 -4.52 32.97 13.64
C SER A 530 -5.15 34.37 13.88
N GLY A 531 -4.38 35.42 13.60
CA GLY A 531 -4.84 36.80 13.77
C GLY A 531 -4.76 37.35 15.20
N ILE A 532 -4.18 36.62 16.15
CA ILE A 532 -3.84 37.20 17.47
C ILE A 532 -2.64 38.15 17.28
N THR A 533 -2.86 39.44 17.51
CA THR A 533 -1.83 40.49 17.40
C THR A 533 -1.50 41.16 18.72
N ASP A 534 -2.44 41.16 19.68
CA ASP A 534 -2.40 42.03 20.84
C ASP A 534 -2.19 41.23 22.14
N VAL A 535 -1.06 40.52 22.23
CA VAL A 535 -0.68 39.75 23.43
C VAL A 535 0.77 40.03 23.85
N PRO A 536 1.06 40.04 25.17
CA PRO A 536 2.43 40.02 25.63
C PRO A 536 3.16 38.78 25.08
N ASN A 537 4.45 38.91 24.74
CA ASN A 537 5.28 37.83 24.16
C ASN A 537 4.84 37.33 22.77
N LEU A 538 4.33 38.20 21.90
CA LEU A 538 3.97 37.87 20.51
C LEU A 538 5.10 37.14 19.73
N ALA A 539 6.37 37.41 20.04
CA ALA A 539 7.50 36.70 19.44
C ALA A 539 7.46 35.20 19.76
N ALA A 540 7.23 34.82 21.02
CA ALA A 540 7.12 33.42 21.44
C ALA A 540 5.95 32.73 20.72
N LEU A 541 4.81 33.41 20.56
CA LEU A 541 3.68 32.91 19.79
C LEU A 541 4.07 32.57 18.34
N LYS A 542 4.79 33.48 17.67
CA LYS A 542 5.25 33.29 16.28
C LYS A 542 6.23 32.12 16.16
N TYR A 543 7.21 32.00 17.06
CA TYR A 543 8.15 30.88 17.04
C TYR A 543 7.48 29.55 17.37
N ALA A 544 6.48 29.52 18.28
CA ALA A 544 5.71 28.31 18.54
C ALA A 544 4.99 27.82 17.25
N GLY A 545 4.35 28.74 16.52
CA GLY A 545 3.74 28.44 15.22
C GLY A 545 4.74 27.89 14.21
N PHE A 546 5.92 28.52 14.09
CA PHE A 546 7.00 28.06 13.19
C PHE A 546 7.50 26.66 13.54
N TRP A 547 7.88 26.41 14.79
CA TRP A 547 8.41 25.11 15.22
C TRP A 547 7.37 24.01 15.18
N GLY A 548 6.10 24.32 15.47
CA GLY A 548 4.98 23.40 15.28
C GLY A 548 4.80 23.01 13.80
N ALA A 549 4.90 23.98 12.89
CA ALA A 549 4.77 23.75 11.46
C ALA A 549 5.95 22.93 10.90
N LEU A 550 7.18 23.28 11.31
CA LEU A 550 8.39 22.53 10.96
C LEU A 550 8.27 21.07 11.42
N GLY A 551 7.87 20.85 12.67
CA GLY A 551 7.70 19.51 13.21
C GLY A 551 6.64 18.69 12.47
N PHE A 552 5.51 19.32 12.10
CA PHE A 552 4.44 18.66 11.34
C PHE A 552 4.90 18.18 9.95
N PHE A 553 5.69 18.97 9.22
CA PHE A 553 6.13 18.61 7.87
C PHE A 553 7.43 17.80 7.82
N CYS A 554 8.35 18.00 8.77
CA CYS A 554 9.69 17.41 8.71
C CYS A 554 9.83 16.12 9.53
N ILE A 555 9.14 15.96 10.67
CA ILE A 555 9.29 14.73 11.47
C ILE A 555 8.80 13.48 10.73
N PRO A 556 7.71 13.51 9.93
CA PRO A 556 7.33 12.36 9.13
C PRO A 556 8.43 11.89 8.16
N VAL A 557 9.33 12.76 7.70
CA VAL A 557 10.50 12.35 6.89
C VAL A 557 11.44 11.48 7.71
N ILE A 558 11.74 11.89 8.95
CA ILE A 558 12.61 11.15 9.86
C ILE A 558 11.99 9.79 10.17
N GLU A 559 10.69 9.76 10.50
CA GLU A 559 9.95 8.53 10.77
C GLU A 559 9.95 7.59 9.55
N GLN A 560 9.74 8.13 8.34
CA GLN A 560 9.82 7.34 7.10
C GLN A 560 11.19 6.70 6.92
N ILE A 561 12.29 7.43 7.18
CA ILE A 561 13.65 6.89 7.11
C ILE A 561 13.85 5.78 8.13
N LEU A 562 13.39 5.97 9.37
CA LEU A 562 13.52 4.97 10.44
C LEU A 562 12.72 3.70 10.12
N PHE A 563 11.45 3.82 9.73
CA PHE A 563 10.61 2.68 9.36
C PHE A 563 11.14 1.96 8.12
N GLY A 564 11.55 2.72 7.10
CA GLY A 564 12.14 2.19 5.87
C GLY A 564 13.44 1.44 6.13
N SER A 565 14.35 2.00 6.95
CA SER A 565 15.62 1.36 7.31
C SER A 565 15.42 0.10 8.17
N ALA A 566 14.53 0.15 9.17
CA ALA A 566 14.20 -1.02 9.98
C ALA A 566 13.64 -2.15 9.11
N PHE A 567 12.74 -1.83 8.18
CA PHE A 567 12.18 -2.78 7.23
C PHE A 567 13.23 -3.31 6.23
N ALA A 568 14.10 -2.45 5.68
CA ALA A 568 15.17 -2.87 4.78
C ALA A 568 16.13 -3.86 5.45
N ASN A 569 16.49 -3.62 6.71
CA ASN A 569 17.33 -4.54 7.50
C ASN A 569 16.65 -5.87 7.80
N ASP A 570 15.33 -5.89 7.90
CA ASP A 570 14.53 -7.10 8.06
C ASP A 570 14.55 -7.93 6.76
N ILE A 571 14.24 -7.28 5.63
CA ILE A 571 14.32 -7.89 4.30
C ILE A 571 15.73 -8.39 3.98
N LEU A 572 16.78 -7.64 4.31
CA LEU A 572 18.17 -8.08 4.08
C LEU A 572 18.50 -9.33 4.91
N ARG A 573 18.09 -9.37 6.18
CA ARG A 573 18.29 -10.54 7.04
C ARG A 573 17.53 -11.75 6.53
N GLU A 574 16.29 -11.56 6.10
CA GLU A 574 15.46 -12.59 5.51
C GLU A 574 16.01 -13.06 4.17
N THR A 575 16.49 -12.15 3.31
CA THR A 575 17.17 -12.47 2.05
C THR A 575 18.41 -13.33 2.30
N MET A 576 19.24 -12.96 3.28
CA MET A 576 20.44 -13.71 3.68
C MET A 576 20.11 -15.10 4.24
N ARG A 577 18.93 -15.27 4.86
CA ARG A 577 18.41 -16.55 5.34
C ARG A 577 17.84 -17.39 4.20
N SER A 578 17.02 -16.79 3.34
CA SER A 578 16.39 -17.44 2.18
C SER A 578 17.41 -17.80 1.10
N SER A 579 18.51 -17.04 0.99
CA SER A 579 19.62 -17.33 0.08
C SER A 579 20.49 -18.50 0.55
N ARG A 580 20.15 -19.18 1.66
CA ARG A 580 20.99 -20.22 2.30
C ARG A 580 20.38 -21.62 2.35
N MET A 581 19.40 -21.93 1.50
CA MET A 581 19.24 -23.32 1.07
C MET A 581 19.17 -23.37 -0.45
N ALA A 582 20.28 -23.75 -1.07
CA ALA A 582 20.28 -24.08 -2.48
C ALA A 582 19.34 -25.27 -2.70
N VAL A 583 18.78 -25.41 -3.91
CA VAL A 583 18.08 -26.64 -4.32
C VAL A 583 18.91 -27.87 -3.95
N GLU A 584 20.24 -27.76 -4.08
CA GLU A 584 21.21 -28.79 -3.70
C GLU A 584 21.18 -29.19 -2.20
N ASP A 585 20.87 -28.25 -1.31
CA ASP A 585 20.75 -28.54 0.12
C ASP A 585 19.40 -29.21 0.44
N ILE A 586 18.33 -28.84 -0.28
CA ILE A 586 17.04 -29.55 -0.21
C ILE A 586 17.19 -30.97 -0.75
N LYS A 587 17.92 -31.18 -1.86
CA LYS A 587 18.24 -32.52 -2.39
C LYS A 587 18.97 -33.39 -1.38
N LYS A 588 19.97 -32.83 -0.68
CA LYS A 588 20.70 -33.57 0.37
C LYS A 588 19.79 -33.99 1.53
N LEU A 589 18.87 -33.11 1.95
CA LEU A 589 17.90 -33.45 2.99
C LEU A 589 16.89 -34.48 2.49
N PHE A 590 16.44 -34.36 1.25
CA PHE A 590 15.54 -35.30 0.60
C PHE A 590 16.17 -36.71 0.57
N HIS A 591 17.40 -36.84 0.05
CA HIS A 591 18.11 -38.12 0.02
C HIS A 591 18.44 -38.68 1.41
N LYS A 592 18.46 -37.83 2.44
CA LYS A 592 18.63 -38.28 3.82
C LYS A 592 17.36 -38.90 4.39
N LEU A 593 16.19 -38.51 3.89
CA LEU A 593 14.89 -39.02 4.30
C LEU A 593 14.42 -40.18 3.42
N ASP A 594 14.86 -40.23 2.16
CA ASP A 594 14.64 -41.35 1.23
C ASP A 594 15.50 -42.58 1.61
N GLU A 595 15.14 -43.24 2.71
CA GLU A 595 15.86 -44.41 3.21
C GLU A 595 15.68 -45.65 2.30
N ASP A 596 14.59 -45.70 1.53
CA ASP A 596 14.26 -46.82 0.62
C ASP A 596 14.86 -46.66 -0.80
N GLY A 597 15.44 -45.49 -1.11
CA GLY A 597 16.06 -45.18 -2.39
C GLY A 597 15.05 -45.10 -3.54
N SER A 598 13.77 -44.86 -3.22
CA SER A 598 12.70 -44.74 -4.21
C SER A 598 12.72 -43.41 -4.95
N ASN A 599 13.55 -42.46 -4.51
CA ASN A 599 13.61 -41.08 -5.01
C ASN A 599 12.26 -40.36 -4.87
N ALA A 600 11.48 -40.75 -3.86
CA ALA A 600 10.16 -40.23 -3.57
C ALA A 600 9.93 -40.22 -2.05
N LEU A 601 9.28 -39.18 -1.52
CA LEU A 601 8.96 -39.07 -0.10
C LEU A 601 7.45 -39.16 0.12
N ASP A 602 7.03 -39.85 1.18
CA ASP A 602 5.64 -39.86 1.63
C ASP A 602 5.28 -38.59 2.44
N GLU A 603 3.99 -38.44 2.80
CA GLU A 603 3.52 -37.26 3.53
C GLU A 603 4.22 -37.07 4.89
N GLY A 604 4.58 -38.17 5.57
CA GLY A 604 5.29 -38.13 6.84
C GLY A 604 6.73 -37.68 6.68
N GLU A 605 7.41 -38.16 5.65
CA GLU A 605 8.77 -37.77 5.28
C GLU A 605 8.83 -36.34 4.76
N ILE A 606 7.86 -35.89 3.97
CA ILE A 606 7.72 -34.48 3.56
C ILE A 606 7.50 -33.58 4.78
N LYS A 607 6.69 -34.01 5.76
CA LYS A 607 6.49 -33.29 7.02
C LYS A 607 7.81 -33.14 7.78
N GLU A 608 8.64 -34.18 7.83
CA GLU A 608 9.95 -34.12 8.49
C GLU A 608 10.96 -33.30 7.69
N LEU A 609 10.95 -33.38 6.35
CA LEU A 609 11.75 -32.53 5.47
C LEU A 609 11.49 -31.05 5.76
N LEU A 610 10.22 -30.66 5.90
CA LEU A 610 9.85 -29.29 6.29
C LEU A 610 10.42 -28.92 7.66
N GLY A 611 10.37 -29.82 8.64
CA GLY A 611 10.95 -29.59 9.97
C GLY A 611 12.47 -29.41 9.93
N MET A 612 13.18 -30.21 9.14
CA MET A 612 14.63 -30.09 8.96
C MET A 612 15.01 -28.78 8.26
N ILE A 613 14.20 -28.34 7.30
CA ILE A 613 14.37 -27.04 6.65
C ILE A 613 14.15 -25.91 7.67
N GLU A 614 13.10 -25.96 8.49
CA GLU A 614 12.83 -24.99 9.55
C GLU A 614 14.00 -24.89 10.54
N ASP A 615 14.56 -26.03 10.96
CA ASP A 615 15.73 -26.09 11.84
C ASP A 615 16.95 -25.38 11.22
N MET A 616 17.20 -25.62 9.93
CA MET A 616 18.35 -25.06 9.22
C MET A 616 18.19 -23.58 8.85
N THR A 617 16.96 -23.12 8.67
CA THR A 617 16.67 -21.77 8.13
C THR A 617 16.20 -20.77 9.19
N VAL A 618 15.32 -21.19 10.10
CA VAL A 618 14.66 -20.32 11.09
C VAL A 618 15.16 -20.60 12.51
N GLY A 619 15.63 -21.82 12.78
CA GLY A 619 16.17 -22.25 14.08
C GLY A 619 15.10 -22.59 15.13
N GLU A 620 13.82 -22.53 14.77
CA GLU A 620 12.68 -22.98 15.58
C GLU A 620 11.69 -23.74 14.67
N ARG A 621 11.23 -24.91 15.12
CA ARG A 621 10.22 -25.73 14.44
C ARG A 621 8.81 -25.16 14.66
N SER A 622 7.96 -25.17 13.64
CA SER A 622 6.53 -24.81 13.77
C SER A 622 5.73 -25.86 14.57
N SER A 623 4.41 -25.68 14.78
CA SER A 623 3.63 -26.72 15.46
C SER A 623 3.41 -27.94 14.54
N GLU A 624 3.24 -29.13 15.11
CA GLU A 624 3.00 -30.35 14.32
C GLU A 624 1.74 -30.24 13.45
N GLU A 625 0.71 -29.55 13.95
CA GLU A 625 -0.53 -29.28 13.21
C GLU A 625 -0.28 -28.41 11.97
N ILE A 626 0.60 -27.41 12.08
CA ILE A 626 0.98 -26.55 10.94
C ILE A 626 1.79 -27.36 9.94
N ARG A 627 2.81 -28.10 10.37
CA ARG A 627 3.59 -28.94 9.45
C ARG A 627 2.75 -30.00 8.76
N SER A 628 1.81 -30.63 9.47
CA SER A 628 0.91 -31.63 8.88
C SER A 628 -0.02 -31.01 7.84
N TYR A 629 -0.57 -29.82 8.13
CA TYR A 629 -1.38 -29.09 7.16
C TYR A 629 -0.58 -28.76 5.90
N VAL A 630 0.66 -28.30 6.06
CA VAL A 630 1.50 -27.90 4.92
C VAL A 630 1.99 -29.11 4.14
N ALA A 631 2.39 -30.19 4.81
CA ALA A 631 2.71 -31.45 4.17
C ALA A 631 1.53 -31.93 3.32
N GLY A 632 0.32 -32.01 3.89
CA GLY A 632 -0.87 -32.37 3.13
C GLY A 632 -1.21 -31.40 2.00
N TYR A 633 -0.94 -30.10 2.15
CA TYR A 633 -1.10 -29.12 1.08
C TYR A 633 -0.10 -29.33 -0.06
N LEU A 634 1.18 -29.60 0.27
CA LEU A 634 2.22 -29.91 -0.71
C LEU A 634 1.92 -31.23 -1.40
N MET A 635 1.50 -32.28 -0.69
CA MET A 635 1.04 -33.54 -1.28
C MET A 635 -0.03 -33.28 -2.33
N ASN A 636 -1.08 -32.51 -2.01
CA ASN A 636 -2.14 -32.19 -2.95
C ASN A 636 -1.69 -31.41 -4.21
N ILE A 637 -0.53 -30.78 -4.19
CA ILE A 637 0.02 -30.01 -5.31
C ILE A 637 1.06 -30.81 -6.10
N LEU A 638 1.90 -31.55 -5.38
CA LEU A 638 3.09 -32.20 -5.90
C LEU A 638 2.81 -33.62 -6.37
N ASP A 639 1.99 -34.37 -5.64
CA ASP A 639 1.56 -35.73 -5.99
C ASP A 639 0.56 -35.69 -7.15
N ARG A 640 1.07 -35.43 -8.36
CA ARG A 640 0.26 -35.23 -9.57
C ARG A 640 -0.38 -36.52 -10.03
N ASP A 641 0.24 -37.66 -9.74
CA ASP A 641 -0.21 -38.99 -10.13
C ASP A 641 -1.11 -39.66 -9.06
N LYS A 642 -1.22 -39.05 -7.87
CA LYS A 642 -1.98 -39.54 -6.70
C LYS A 642 -1.45 -40.87 -6.18
N SER A 643 -0.14 -41.07 -6.27
CA SER A 643 0.57 -42.24 -5.74
C SER A 643 0.65 -42.23 -4.20
N GLY A 644 0.39 -41.09 -3.56
CA GLY A 644 0.63 -40.88 -2.13
C GLY A 644 2.09 -40.58 -1.80
N LYS A 645 2.93 -40.33 -2.82
CA LYS A 645 4.33 -39.94 -2.68
C LYS A 645 4.63 -38.71 -3.55
N VAL A 646 5.70 -37.99 -3.22
CA VAL A 646 6.21 -36.86 -4.01
C VAL A 646 7.57 -37.24 -4.57
N GLU A 647 7.69 -37.29 -5.89
CA GLU A 647 8.96 -37.57 -6.53
C GLU A 647 9.93 -36.39 -6.40
N LEU A 648 11.24 -36.68 -6.34
CA LEU A 648 12.27 -35.64 -6.25
C LEU A 648 12.14 -34.61 -7.38
N HIS A 649 11.83 -35.06 -8.60
CA HIS A 649 11.72 -34.18 -9.75
C HIS A 649 10.51 -33.23 -9.64
N GLU A 650 9.40 -33.66 -9.03
CA GLU A 650 8.21 -32.83 -8.79
C GLU A 650 8.49 -31.78 -7.72
N LEU A 651 9.19 -32.18 -6.66
CA LEU A 651 9.67 -31.26 -5.63
C LEU A 651 10.68 -30.27 -6.21
N GLU A 652 11.60 -30.70 -7.06
CA GLU A 652 12.55 -29.82 -7.74
C GLU A 652 11.86 -28.85 -8.71
N GLU A 653 10.91 -29.33 -9.51
CA GLU A 653 10.09 -28.49 -10.39
C GLU A 653 9.33 -27.46 -9.57
N TYR A 654 8.76 -27.86 -8.43
CA TYR A 654 8.04 -26.94 -7.55
C TYR A 654 8.96 -25.95 -6.85
N VAL A 655 10.09 -26.39 -6.29
CA VAL A 655 11.05 -25.51 -5.61
C VAL A 655 11.70 -24.56 -6.60
N SER A 656 12.01 -25.01 -7.82
CA SER A 656 12.56 -24.15 -8.88
C SER A 656 11.54 -23.19 -9.47
N THR A 657 10.25 -23.55 -9.48
CA THR A 657 9.15 -22.72 -9.97
C THR A 657 8.66 -21.74 -8.90
N TYR A 658 8.50 -22.16 -7.65
CA TYR A 658 7.83 -21.38 -6.61
C TYR A 658 8.74 -20.92 -5.47
N GLY A 659 9.97 -21.45 -5.39
CA GLY A 659 10.77 -21.45 -4.17
C GLY A 659 10.22 -22.44 -3.15
N LEU A 660 11.04 -22.93 -2.23
CA LEU A 660 10.48 -23.57 -1.04
C LEU A 660 9.95 -22.42 -0.17
N VAL A 661 8.63 -22.33 -0.03
CA VAL A 661 7.94 -21.27 0.73
C VAL A 661 8.28 -21.46 2.21
N ALA A 662 9.48 -21.03 2.62
CA ALA A 662 9.90 -20.96 4.00
C ALA A 662 9.42 -19.62 4.60
N ASP A 663 8.10 -19.38 4.53
CA ASP A 663 7.37 -18.51 5.45
C ASP A 663 5.91 -18.98 5.45
N LEU A 664 5.70 -20.19 5.99
CA LEU A 664 4.38 -20.77 6.27
C LEU A 664 3.76 -20.10 7.50
N ASN A 665 3.73 -18.76 7.50
CA ASN A 665 2.86 -18.00 8.37
C ASN A 665 1.40 -18.17 7.91
N ILE A 666 0.92 -19.42 8.01
CA ILE A 666 -0.48 -19.68 8.27
C ILE A 666 -0.67 -19.19 9.70
N ASP A 667 -1.22 -17.99 9.82
CA ASP A 667 -1.64 -17.38 11.08
C ASP A 667 -2.52 -18.38 11.84
N ALA A 668 -1.91 -19.18 12.71
CA ALA A 668 -2.57 -20.25 13.47
C ALA A 668 -3.60 -19.70 14.46
N LYS A 669 -3.72 -18.37 14.60
CA LYS A 669 -4.75 -17.70 15.40
C LYS A 669 -6.09 -17.48 14.69
N GLN A 670 -6.26 -17.89 13.43
CA GLN A 670 -7.55 -17.76 12.74
C GLN A 670 -8.43 -19.02 12.70
N ARG A 671 -8.15 -20.06 13.50
CA ARG A 671 -9.07 -21.20 13.64
C ARG A 671 -9.17 -21.65 15.09
N GLY A 672 -10.29 -21.32 15.73
CA GLY A 672 -10.64 -21.69 17.11
C GLY A 672 -10.81 -20.48 18.00
#